data_AF-A0A7U9RIY7-F1
#
_entry.id   AF-A0A7U9RIY7-F1
#
_cell.length_a   1.000
_cell.length_b   1.000
_cell.length_c   1.000
_cell.angle_alpha   90.00
_cell.angle_beta   90.00
_cell.angle_gamma   90.00
#
_symmetry.space_group_name_H-M   'P 1'
#
loop_
_entity.id
_entity.type
_entity.pdbx_description
1 polymer ?
#
loop_
_entity_poly.entity_id
_entity_poly.type
_entity_poly.pdbx_seq_one_letter_code
_entity_poly.pdbx_strand_id
1 'polypeptide(L)'
;MEEWQKIRKRYFLLEATGVVLISICFLVGIWLDWSVHERKNALIIIENIESFSLTILQIQATVGTLIIAIIALITGNISDSHMGVSVSDFYLNIKPWKLKQKILIFLSLGLCLTGVICHSLKLYNAVFYLFVATLIVVTISVIEIYSAFRGKNTGNFEIEAYINYILKSNAEFSKKDNIYQNFVSDWKAIIDSQDKQSYEKYLGIFKECMFALLSYGTAQSEDSIQQQCYSIAYSFLGSEKNITRERGIEFIQKVYDVLWETVYKDKLKETSILADNKYGFYLFSEICGEMVQSIEDINAENIEKKIRFSNLSDSIQRIAIWSRYDVDESNGSEEELEKSRRSRVGYDNEISQLNYFARYWGGYLARQGVKGNIVNQKIWANVLKGWSIFSAYNIPKERCEDFLKAKAEVYFNYCYGMLMNGQENIVKQGLYFAGIRNNVKLDNKYQALFYLAVHGYLYYLAERESSDCVPENIRQGAKGILNDENVKNVFEGFLDMLAENSEWLDLDIPKQLHEMLDRYELFPVYENAKTMIIEYVVSDFYIFLILFMSQQYFLPELLDKNIDDMMAFRYVADESENKTREIFQSLFKIIFAGNKSDERINVEVGLMYDSLEKTVKKKQKERYIGLAIEEQNDYEVNINEKEICEKIKAATINKIKEKFSAILIEEDKRNGIVKIDLLNMEDYTKSLRNAKLDGYYSYIDGMFLFGIERILYQRKVVELKRRFDDFSEDKEFMDYLSINNLHLLLGSQFILKNRDYRISDEYKKFLEDYETIYTTVVNEGIALKKDSLKVCLHGVNVSIHSPSITESEAEYDKETGKYNYSIINGLPIDFEKEELREFLYNNRKVINITAKISIQVNEKPCGTIFIGRSRI
;
A
#
# COMPACT_ATOMS: atom_id res chain seq x y z
N MET A 1 -16.58 -38.58 25.04
CA MET A 1 -15.60 -38.97 26.08
C MET A 1 -16.08 -40.22 26.82
N GLU A 2 -17.31 -40.22 27.34
CA GLU A 2 -17.90 -41.35 28.08
C GLU A 2 -17.99 -42.64 27.26
N GLU A 3 -18.30 -42.55 25.96
CA GLU A 3 -18.50 -43.74 25.12
C GLU A 3 -17.22 -44.57 24.95
N TRP A 4 -16.09 -43.93 24.60
CA TRP A 4 -14.81 -44.64 24.53
C TRP A 4 -14.36 -45.19 25.88
N GLN A 5 -14.56 -44.43 26.97
CA GLN A 5 -14.25 -44.92 28.32
C GLN A 5 -15.11 -46.12 28.70
N LYS A 6 -16.39 -46.14 28.33
CA LYS A 6 -17.30 -47.28 28.53
C LYS A 6 -16.86 -48.50 27.74
N ILE A 7 -16.47 -48.32 26.48
CA ILE A 7 -15.91 -49.38 25.63
C ILE A 7 -14.63 -49.91 26.28
N ARG A 8 -13.68 -49.03 26.62
CA ARG A 8 -12.39 -49.40 27.23
C ARG A 8 -12.54 -50.11 28.57
N LYS A 9 -13.50 -49.69 29.42
CA LYS A 9 -13.78 -50.32 30.72
C LYS A 9 -14.30 -51.75 30.56
N ARG A 10 -15.10 -52.02 29.52
CA ARG A 10 -15.59 -53.37 29.22
C ARG A 10 -14.45 -54.32 28.87
N TYR A 11 -13.50 -53.85 28.04
CA TYR A 11 -12.33 -54.65 27.66
C TYR A 11 -11.32 -54.80 28.82
N PHE A 12 -11.11 -53.74 29.62
CA PHE A 12 -10.36 -53.85 30.87
C PHE A 12 -10.91 -54.96 31.78
N LEU A 13 -12.24 -55.01 31.98
CA LEU A 13 -12.87 -56.02 32.82
C LEU A 13 -12.66 -57.43 32.25
N LEU A 14 -12.83 -57.59 30.94
CA LEU A 14 -12.64 -58.86 30.23
C LEU A 14 -11.20 -59.36 30.34
N GLU A 15 -10.22 -58.49 30.08
CA GLU A 15 -8.80 -58.83 30.19
C GLU A 15 -8.41 -59.13 31.64
N ALA A 16 -8.89 -58.34 32.62
CA ALA A 16 -8.60 -58.56 34.04
C ALA A 16 -9.18 -59.89 34.54
N THR A 17 -10.44 -60.21 34.18
CA THR A 17 -11.04 -61.52 34.48
C THR A 17 -10.24 -62.65 33.82
N GLY A 18 -9.82 -62.47 32.57
CA GLY A 18 -8.97 -63.40 31.85
C GLY A 18 -7.65 -63.71 32.56
N VAL A 19 -6.90 -62.66 32.95
CA VAL A 19 -5.61 -62.80 33.65
C VAL A 19 -5.78 -63.47 35.01
N VAL A 20 -6.85 -63.13 35.76
CA VAL A 20 -7.16 -63.77 37.05
C VAL A 20 -7.45 -65.26 36.85
N LEU A 21 -8.28 -65.62 35.87
CA LEU A 21 -8.59 -67.03 35.59
C LEU A 21 -7.37 -67.83 35.14
N ILE A 22 -6.50 -67.26 34.30
CA ILE A 22 -5.23 -67.88 33.91
C ILE A 22 -4.36 -68.13 35.15
N SER A 23 -4.23 -67.14 36.03
CA SER A 23 -3.44 -67.25 37.26
C SER A 23 -3.98 -68.32 38.20
N ILE A 24 -5.31 -68.43 38.32
CA ILE A 24 -5.97 -69.51 39.07
C ILE A 24 -5.68 -70.87 38.46
N CYS A 25 -5.73 -71.01 37.13
CA CYS A 25 -5.42 -72.27 36.45
C CYS A 25 -3.99 -72.73 36.76
N PHE A 26 -3.01 -71.82 36.75
CA PHE A 26 -1.64 -72.12 37.15
C PHE A 26 -1.53 -72.59 38.61
N LEU A 27 -2.14 -71.86 39.55
CA LEU A 27 -2.08 -72.19 40.98
C LEU A 27 -2.76 -73.53 41.28
N VAL A 28 -3.92 -73.79 40.67
CA VAL A 28 -4.66 -75.04 40.83
C VAL A 28 -3.91 -76.21 40.21
N GLY A 29 -3.33 -76.04 39.02
CA GLY A 29 -2.52 -77.08 38.37
C GLY A 29 -1.31 -77.50 39.21
N ILE A 30 -0.57 -76.52 39.73
CA ILE A 30 0.59 -76.77 40.61
C ILE A 30 0.15 -77.37 41.94
N TRP A 31 -0.93 -76.86 42.55
CA TRP A 31 -1.44 -77.38 43.82
C TRP A 31 -1.94 -78.83 43.70
N LEU A 32 -2.58 -79.18 42.58
CA LEU A 32 -3.01 -80.55 42.33
C LEU A 32 -1.83 -81.49 42.10
N ASP A 33 -0.82 -81.08 41.34
CA ASP A 33 0.40 -81.88 41.18
C ASP A 33 1.15 -82.03 42.52
N TRP A 34 1.23 -80.99 43.36
CA TRP A 34 1.77 -81.07 44.72
C TRP A 34 0.95 -82.02 45.61
N SER A 35 -0.37 -81.90 45.60
CA SER A 35 -1.29 -82.72 46.40
C SER A 35 -1.20 -84.21 46.02
N VAL A 36 -1.02 -84.49 44.73
CA VAL A 36 -0.78 -85.85 44.22
C VAL A 36 0.61 -86.35 44.63
N HIS A 37 1.63 -85.49 44.65
CA HIS A 37 3.01 -85.85 45.02
C HIS A 37 3.20 -86.10 46.52
N GLU A 38 2.67 -85.25 47.41
CA GLU A 38 2.85 -85.37 48.86
C GLU A 38 1.73 -86.14 49.59
N ARG A 39 0.46 -86.01 49.16
CA ARG A 39 -0.70 -86.49 49.93
C ARG A 39 -1.41 -87.72 49.35
N LYS A 40 -1.00 -88.24 48.18
CA LYS A 40 -1.64 -89.38 47.47
C LYS A 40 -3.16 -89.26 47.27
N ASN A 41 -3.71 -88.05 47.30
CA ASN A 41 -5.12 -87.82 47.01
C ASN A 41 -5.30 -87.48 45.53
N ALA A 42 -5.81 -88.43 44.77
CA ALA A 42 -6.18 -88.24 43.37
C ALA A 42 -7.66 -87.81 43.27
N LEU A 43 -7.91 -86.65 42.66
CA LEU A 43 -9.28 -86.16 42.40
C LEU A 43 -9.87 -86.68 41.07
N ILE A 44 -9.05 -87.21 40.17
CA ILE A 44 -9.46 -87.76 38.87
C ILE A 44 -8.63 -89.02 38.59
N ILE A 45 -9.30 -90.16 38.32
CA ILE A 45 -8.64 -91.43 37.99
C ILE A 45 -8.63 -91.58 36.46
N ILE A 46 -7.45 -91.51 35.85
CA ILE A 46 -7.22 -91.76 34.42
C ILE A 46 -6.22 -92.91 34.32
N GLU A 47 -6.55 -93.97 33.58
CA GLU A 47 -5.72 -95.19 33.47
C GLU A 47 -4.38 -94.96 32.76
N ASN A 48 -4.28 -93.97 31.86
CA ASN A 48 -3.02 -93.59 31.18
C ASN A 48 -2.88 -92.07 31.06
N ILE A 49 -2.43 -91.44 32.15
CA ILE A 49 -2.29 -89.98 32.25
C ILE A 49 -1.21 -89.39 31.33
N GLU A 50 -0.19 -90.17 30.98
CA GLU A 50 0.90 -89.76 30.10
C GLU A 50 0.43 -89.59 28.64
N SER A 51 -0.27 -90.61 28.10
CA SER A 51 -0.87 -90.54 26.77
C SER A 51 -1.95 -89.45 26.67
N PHE A 52 -2.73 -89.26 27.74
CA PHE A 52 -3.73 -88.21 27.83
C PHE A 52 -3.09 -86.81 27.80
N SER A 53 -2.03 -86.59 28.59
CA SER A 53 -1.27 -85.34 28.61
C SER A 53 -0.64 -85.01 27.25
N LEU A 54 -0.08 -86.01 26.56
CA LEU A 54 0.48 -85.84 25.22
C LEU A 54 -0.60 -85.44 24.20
N THR A 55 -1.79 -86.06 24.28
CA THR A 55 -2.92 -85.73 23.41
C THR A 55 -3.41 -84.31 23.65
N ILE A 56 -3.47 -83.88 24.91
CA ILE A 56 -3.82 -82.50 25.27
C ILE A 56 -2.81 -81.49 24.71
N LEU A 57 -1.51 -81.78 24.75
CA LEU A 57 -0.49 -80.91 24.16
C LEU A 57 -0.65 -80.78 22.64
N GLN A 58 -0.99 -81.86 21.94
CA GLN A 58 -1.29 -81.81 20.51
C GLN A 58 -2.51 -80.93 20.22
N ILE A 59 -3.58 -81.09 21.00
CA ILE A 59 -4.78 -80.24 20.89
C ILE A 59 -4.42 -78.78 21.21
N GLN A 60 -3.66 -78.53 22.28
CA GLN A 60 -3.22 -77.19 22.69
C GLN A 60 -2.44 -76.48 21.58
N ALA A 61 -1.49 -77.18 20.94
CA ALA A 61 -0.72 -76.64 19.83
C ALA A 61 -1.62 -76.27 18.64
N THR A 62 -2.60 -77.12 18.30
CA THR A 62 -3.55 -76.81 17.22
C THR A 62 -4.46 -75.63 17.56
N VAL A 63 -5.02 -75.58 18.78
CA VAL A 63 -5.93 -74.50 19.21
C VAL A 63 -5.19 -73.17 19.36
N GLY A 64 -3.92 -73.18 19.79
CA GLY A 64 -3.09 -71.98 19.85
C GLY A 64 -2.87 -71.31 18.49
N THR A 65 -2.82 -72.09 17.40
CA THR A 65 -2.68 -71.53 16.03
C THR A 65 -3.93 -70.80 15.53
N LEU A 66 -5.09 -70.98 16.18
CA LEU A 66 -6.34 -70.32 15.80
C LEU A 66 -6.24 -68.79 15.84
N ILE A 67 -5.46 -68.24 16.78
CA ILE A 67 -5.23 -66.79 16.88
C ILE A 67 -4.56 -66.25 15.61
N ILE A 68 -3.58 -66.97 15.08
CA ILE A 68 -2.84 -66.60 13.87
C ILE A 68 -3.75 -66.71 12.64
N ALA A 69 -4.54 -67.78 12.55
CA ALA A 69 -5.50 -67.98 11.47
C ALA A 69 -6.57 -66.87 11.43
N ILE A 70 -7.04 -66.42 12.58
CA ILE A 70 -8.02 -65.34 12.69
C ILE A 70 -7.43 -63.98 12.26
N ILE A 71 -6.17 -63.68 12.60
CA ILE A 71 -5.49 -62.47 12.13
C ILE A 71 -5.30 -62.51 10.60
N ALA A 72 -4.98 -63.67 10.05
CA ALA A 72 -4.91 -63.88 8.60
C ALA A 72 -6.27 -63.61 7.91
N LEU A 73 -7.40 -63.88 8.58
CA LEU A 73 -8.73 -63.55 8.07
C LEU A 73 -9.05 -62.05 8.09
N ILE A 74 -8.53 -61.29 9.07
CA ILE A 74 -8.64 -59.81 9.07
C ILE A 74 -7.74 -59.19 7.99
N THR A 75 -6.78 -59.94 7.45
CA THR A 75 -5.78 -59.41 6.49
C THR A 75 -6.43 -58.80 5.24
N GLY A 76 -7.60 -59.28 4.83
CA GLY A 76 -8.39 -58.69 3.74
C GLY A 76 -8.89 -57.25 3.99
N ASN A 77 -8.90 -56.78 5.24
CA ASN A 77 -9.30 -55.42 5.63
C ASN A 77 -8.10 -54.56 6.11
N ILE A 78 -6.84 -54.99 5.89
CA ILE A 78 -5.66 -54.24 6.36
C ILE A 78 -5.52 -52.86 5.69
N SER A 79 -5.97 -52.74 4.45
CA SER A 79 -5.95 -51.47 3.70
C SER A 79 -7.10 -50.54 4.04
N ASP A 80 -8.14 -51.01 4.75
CA ASP A 80 -9.28 -50.19 5.10
C ASP A 80 -8.91 -49.29 6.29
N SER A 81 -8.94 -47.99 6.05
CA SER A 81 -8.87 -46.95 7.07
C SER A 81 -10.23 -46.27 7.23
N HIS A 82 -10.51 -45.79 8.44
CA HIS A 82 -11.64 -44.94 8.70
C HIS A 82 -11.19 -43.71 9.48
N MET A 83 -11.39 -42.52 8.90
CA MET A 83 -11.06 -41.24 9.54
C MET A 83 -9.60 -41.15 10.03
N GLY A 84 -8.68 -41.74 9.28
CA GLY A 84 -7.24 -41.74 9.52
C GLY A 84 -6.75 -42.88 10.40
N VAL A 85 -7.63 -43.75 10.87
CA VAL A 85 -7.26 -44.90 11.70
C VAL A 85 -7.40 -46.18 10.89
N SER A 86 -6.31 -46.93 10.74
CA SER A 86 -6.35 -48.27 10.14
C SER A 86 -7.24 -49.17 10.99
N VAL A 87 -8.22 -49.82 10.35
CA VAL A 87 -9.13 -50.76 11.03
C VAL A 87 -8.34 -51.90 11.66
N SER A 88 -7.30 -52.38 10.99
CA SER A 88 -6.40 -53.42 11.52
C SER A 88 -5.64 -52.94 12.75
N ASP A 89 -5.00 -51.77 12.70
CA ASP A 89 -4.28 -51.24 13.86
C ASP A 89 -5.21 -50.98 15.05
N PHE A 90 -6.43 -50.51 14.76
CA PHE A 90 -7.44 -50.28 15.77
C PHE A 90 -7.78 -51.55 16.57
N TYR A 91 -8.14 -52.65 15.90
CA TYR A 91 -8.53 -53.89 16.56
C TYR A 91 -7.34 -54.65 17.17
N LEU A 92 -6.13 -54.54 16.60
CA LEU A 92 -4.97 -55.30 17.06
C LEU A 92 -4.22 -54.60 18.22
N ASN A 93 -4.17 -53.26 18.21
CA ASN A 93 -3.26 -52.49 19.06
C ASN A 93 -3.94 -51.38 19.89
N ILE A 94 -5.02 -50.76 19.42
CA ILE A 94 -5.64 -49.60 20.08
C ILE A 94 -6.79 -50.01 21.01
N LYS A 95 -7.66 -50.91 20.53
CA LYS A 95 -8.87 -51.35 21.24
C LYS A 95 -8.56 -52.26 22.44
N PRO A 96 -7.61 -53.22 22.36
CA PRO A 96 -7.17 -53.97 23.54
C PRO A 96 -6.47 -53.06 24.55
N TRP A 97 -6.70 -53.27 25.85
CA TRP A 97 -6.16 -52.44 26.92
C TRP A 97 -4.68 -52.71 27.18
N LYS A 98 -4.31 -53.95 27.52
CA LYS A 98 -2.92 -54.37 27.73
C LYS A 98 -2.59 -55.66 26.98
N LEU A 99 -3.55 -56.57 26.81
CA LEU A 99 -3.35 -57.82 26.06
C LEU A 99 -3.45 -57.59 24.54
N LYS A 100 -2.55 -56.78 23.97
CA LYS A 100 -2.45 -56.61 22.52
C LYS A 100 -2.30 -57.98 21.83
N GLN A 101 -2.76 -58.11 20.59
CA GLN A 101 -2.74 -59.39 19.89
C GLN A 101 -1.33 -60.00 19.78
N LYS A 102 -0.30 -59.16 19.60
CA LYS A 102 1.11 -59.59 19.67
C LYS A 102 1.45 -60.29 21.00
N ILE A 103 0.99 -59.75 22.13
CA ILE A 103 1.23 -60.30 23.47
C ILE A 103 0.45 -61.61 23.65
N LEU A 104 -0.80 -61.68 23.18
CA LEU A 104 -1.61 -62.91 23.22
C LEU A 104 -0.95 -64.05 22.42
N ILE A 105 -0.35 -63.74 21.27
CA ILE A 105 0.42 -64.72 20.48
C ILE A 105 1.62 -65.22 21.27
N PHE A 106 2.44 -64.32 21.83
CA PHE A 106 3.60 -64.72 22.64
C PHE A 106 3.20 -65.50 23.89
N LEU A 107 2.09 -65.12 24.54
CA LEU A 107 1.56 -65.82 25.70
C LEU A 107 1.07 -67.23 25.32
N SER A 108 0.36 -67.38 24.20
CA SER A 108 -0.10 -68.69 23.72
C SER A 108 1.07 -69.61 23.36
N LEU A 109 2.09 -69.10 22.65
CA LEU A 109 3.32 -69.84 22.35
C LEU A 109 4.09 -70.21 23.62
N GLY A 110 4.19 -69.27 24.58
CA GLY A 110 4.81 -69.51 25.88
C GLY A 110 4.09 -70.57 26.72
N LEU A 111 2.76 -70.57 26.71
CA LEU A 111 1.93 -71.59 27.37
C LEU A 111 2.14 -72.98 26.75
N CYS A 112 2.27 -73.06 25.42
CA CYS A 112 2.57 -74.32 24.74
C CYS A 112 3.96 -74.85 25.12
N LEU A 113 4.98 -73.99 25.09
CA LEU A 113 6.35 -74.36 25.49
C LEU A 113 6.41 -74.80 26.97
N THR A 114 5.74 -74.07 27.85
CA THR A 114 5.64 -74.42 29.27
C THR A 114 4.93 -75.76 29.46
N GLY A 115 3.91 -76.05 28.66
CA GLY A 115 3.22 -77.34 28.66
C GLY A 115 4.17 -78.49 28.30
N VAL A 116 5.02 -78.33 27.28
CA VAL A 116 6.03 -79.33 26.90
C VAL A 116 7.06 -79.56 28.02
N ILE A 117 7.49 -78.48 28.69
CA ILE A 117 8.39 -78.57 29.85
C ILE A 117 7.71 -79.30 31.02
N CYS A 118 6.47 -78.94 31.37
CA CYS A 118 5.71 -79.61 32.44
C CYS A 118 5.50 -81.10 32.15
N HIS A 119 5.22 -81.47 30.90
CA HIS A 119 5.10 -82.87 30.48
C HIS A 119 6.43 -83.61 30.64
N SER A 120 7.55 -82.98 30.26
CA SER A 120 8.90 -83.53 30.43
C SER A 120 9.27 -83.74 31.90
N LEU A 121 8.75 -82.89 32.79
CA LEU A 121 8.91 -82.97 34.26
C LEU A 121 7.85 -83.85 34.95
N LYS A 122 6.98 -84.55 34.19
CA LYS A 122 5.89 -85.41 34.69
C LYS A 122 4.82 -84.69 35.52
N LEU A 123 4.66 -83.38 35.33
CA LEU A 123 3.62 -82.54 35.96
C LEU A 123 2.36 -82.54 35.10
N TYR A 124 1.64 -83.65 35.10
CA TYR A 124 0.55 -83.88 34.14
C TYR A 124 -0.71 -83.06 34.42
N ASN A 125 -1.04 -82.75 35.69
CA ASN A 125 -2.20 -81.90 35.98
C ASN A 125 -1.92 -80.46 35.57
N ALA A 126 -0.69 -79.96 35.78
CA ALA A 126 -0.27 -78.66 35.27
C ALA A 126 -0.44 -78.55 33.75
N VAL A 127 -0.13 -79.61 32.98
CA VAL A 127 -0.36 -79.62 31.52
C VAL A 127 -1.84 -79.45 31.16
N PHE A 128 -2.75 -80.11 31.88
CA PHE A 128 -4.19 -79.95 31.65
C PHE A 128 -4.67 -78.52 31.95
N TYR A 129 -4.25 -77.93 33.06
CA TYR A 129 -4.63 -76.55 33.40
C TYR A 129 -3.94 -75.50 32.51
N LEU A 130 -2.76 -75.78 31.96
CA LEU A 130 -2.11 -74.97 30.93
C LEU A 130 -2.90 -74.99 29.61
N PHE A 131 -3.49 -76.13 29.25
CA PHE A 131 -4.42 -76.21 28.14
C PHE A 131 -5.68 -75.37 28.38
N VAL A 132 -6.29 -75.46 29.57
CA VAL A 132 -7.44 -74.61 29.95
C VAL A 132 -7.05 -73.12 29.89
N ALA A 133 -5.88 -72.74 30.40
CA ALA A 133 -5.37 -71.38 30.30
C ALA A 133 -5.21 -70.94 28.82
N THR A 134 -4.74 -71.83 27.94
CA THR A 134 -4.62 -71.56 26.50
C THR A 134 -5.99 -71.34 25.85
N LEU A 135 -7.02 -72.10 26.23
CA LEU A 135 -8.39 -71.88 25.76
C LEU A 135 -8.93 -70.50 26.18
N ILE A 136 -8.60 -70.04 27.39
CA ILE A 136 -8.98 -68.70 27.87
C ILE A 136 -8.30 -67.62 27.01
N VAL A 137 -7.00 -67.75 26.74
CA VAL A 137 -6.24 -66.82 25.87
C VAL A 137 -6.85 -66.75 24.46
N VAL A 138 -7.17 -67.90 23.87
CA VAL A 138 -7.81 -67.96 22.54
C VAL A 138 -9.21 -67.35 22.58
N THR A 139 -9.99 -67.60 23.64
CA THR A 139 -11.34 -67.03 23.78
C THR A 139 -11.31 -65.51 23.89
N ILE A 140 -10.35 -64.94 24.63
CA ILE A 140 -10.15 -63.48 24.71
C ILE A 140 -9.81 -62.90 23.33
N SER A 141 -8.84 -63.51 22.63
CA SER A 141 -8.45 -63.08 21.28
C SER A 141 -9.61 -63.14 20.29
N VAL A 142 -10.40 -64.21 20.32
CA VAL A 142 -11.61 -64.37 19.50
C VAL A 142 -12.63 -63.27 19.83
N ILE A 143 -12.93 -62.99 21.10
CA ILE A 143 -13.93 -61.96 21.46
C ILE A 143 -13.48 -60.55 21.01
N GLU A 144 -12.20 -60.24 21.16
CA GLU A 144 -11.63 -58.95 20.71
C GLU A 144 -11.75 -58.78 19.20
N ILE A 145 -11.30 -59.78 18.44
CA ILE A 145 -11.28 -59.73 16.98
C ILE A 145 -12.67 -59.89 16.37
N TYR A 146 -13.52 -60.76 16.92
CA TYR A 146 -14.86 -61.01 16.39
C TYR A 146 -15.71 -59.74 16.33
N SER A 147 -15.40 -58.75 17.17
CA SER A 147 -16.05 -57.43 17.10
C SER A 147 -15.81 -56.69 15.79
N ALA A 148 -14.71 -56.95 15.07
CA ALA A 148 -14.44 -56.40 13.74
C ALA A 148 -15.41 -56.92 12.66
N PHE A 149 -16.03 -58.09 12.89
CA PHE A 149 -16.96 -58.73 11.95
C PHE A 149 -18.44 -58.43 12.23
N ARG A 150 -18.77 -57.67 13.28
CA ARG A 150 -20.16 -57.34 13.67
C ARG A 150 -20.86 -56.30 12.77
N GLY A 151 -20.15 -55.77 11.77
CA GLY A 151 -20.66 -54.83 10.77
C GLY A 151 -19.86 -53.53 10.70
N LYS A 152 -19.70 -52.96 9.50
CA LYS A 152 -18.86 -51.78 9.23
C LYS A 152 -19.29 -50.55 10.05
N ASN A 153 -20.60 -50.37 10.26
CA ASN A 153 -21.14 -49.22 11.01
C ASN A 153 -20.73 -49.22 12.49
N THR A 154 -20.69 -50.39 13.14
CA THR A 154 -20.31 -50.47 14.55
C THR A 154 -18.81 -50.24 14.73
N GLY A 155 -17.97 -50.75 13.82
CA GLY A 155 -16.53 -50.48 13.84
C GLY A 155 -16.21 -49.00 13.60
N ASN A 156 -16.86 -48.38 12.62
CA ASN A 156 -16.71 -46.95 12.34
C ASN A 156 -17.07 -46.08 13.55
N PHE A 157 -18.16 -46.42 14.25
CA PHE A 157 -18.57 -45.71 15.47
C PHE A 157 -17.53 -45.83 16.61
N GLU A 158 -16.95 -47.01 16.81
CA GLU A 158 -15.91 -47.19 17.83
C GLU A 158 -14.62 -46.40 17.52
N ILE A 159 -14.25 -46.33 16.23
CA ILE A 159 -13.10 -45.54 15.76
C ILE A 159 -13.36 -44.04 15.96
N GLU A 160 -14.55 -43.55 15.61
CA GLU A 160 -14.95 -42.16 15.83
C GLU A 160 -14.96 -41.80 17.33
N ALA A 161 -15.45 -42.69 18.19
CA ALA A 161 -15.42 -42.50 19.64
C ALA A 161 -13.98 -42.39 20.17
N TYR A 162 -13.04 -43.16 19.59
CA TYR A 162 -11.62 -43.09 19.91
C TYR A 162 -10.97 -41.77 19.47
N ILE A 163 -11.21 -41.33 18.22
CA ILE A 163 -10.70 -40.05 17.71
C ILE A 163 -11.18 -38.91 18.62
N ASN A 164 -12.49 -38.85 18.88
CA ASN A 164 -13.09 -37.85 19.77
C ASN A 164 -12.52 -37.91 21.20
N TYR A 165 -12.18 -39.10 21.70
CA TYR A 165 -11.50 -39.24 22.99
C TYR A 165 -10.10 -38.64 22.97
N ILE A 166 -9.30 -38.88 21.92
CA ILE A 166 -7.95 -38.33 21.84
C ILE A 166 -7.98 -36.81 21.71
N LEU A 167 -8.81 -36.28 20.84
CA LEU A 167 -8.93 -34.83 20.63
C LEU A 167 -9.26 -34.09 21.95
N LYS A 168 -10.16 -34.67 22.76
CA LYS A 168 -10.60 -34.12 24.05
C LYS A 168 -9.71 -34.47 25.25
N SER A 169 -8.72 -35.34 25.06
CA SER A 169 -7.79 -35.73 26.12
C SER A 169 -6.57 -34.79 26.18
N ASN A 170 -5.87 -34.79 27.32
CA ASN A 170 -4.57 -34.12 27.48
C ASN A 170 -3.43 -34.93 26.83
N ALA A 171 -3.64 -35.40 25.60
CA ALA A 171 -2.62 -36.11 24.83
C ALA A 171 -1.48 -35.16 24.42
N GLU A 172 -0.32 -35.73 24.08
CA GLU A 172 0.80 -34.98 23.49
C GLU A 172 0.44 -34.45 22.10
N PHE A 173 1.04 -33.30 21.73
CA PHE A 173 0.83 -32.64 20.44
C PHE A 173 1.05 -33.60 19.26
N SER A 174 2.17 -34.32 19.23
CA SER A 174 2.53 -35.27 18.15
C SER A 174 1.45 -36.31 17.88
N LYS A 175 0.74 -36.75 18.93
CA LYS A 175 -0.32 -37.75 18.80
C LYS A 175 -1.60 -37.17 18.20
N LYS A 176 -1.97 -35.93 18.58
CA LYS A 176 -3.14 -35.26 18.00
C LYS A 176 -2.86 -34.83 16.55
N ASP A 177 -1.66 -34.34 16.29
CA ASP A 177 -1.20 -33.96 14.96
C ASP A 177 -1.21 -35.15 13.98
N ASN A 178 -0.67 -36.30 14.38
CA ASN A 178 -0.69 -37.52 13.55
C ASN A 178 -2.13 -37.98 13.22
N ILE A 179 -3.06 -37.92 14.18
CA ILE A 179 -4.48 -38.22 13.92
C ILE A 179 -5.06 -37.24 12.91
N TYR A 180 -4.74 -35.95 13.04
CA TYR A 180 -5.27 -34.94 12.14
C TYR A 180 -4.74 -35.11 10.71
N GLN A 181 -3.44 -35.36 10.55
CA GLN A 181 -2.81 -35.63 9.24
C GLN A 181 -3.40 -36.88 8.58
N ASN A 182 -3.53 -37.99 9.32
CA ASN A 182 -4.11 -39.21 8.77
C ASN A 182 -5.60 -39.02 8.44
N PHE A 183 -6.34 -38.28 9.27
CA PHE A 183 -7.74 -37.95 9.01
C PHE A 183 -7.88 -37.19 7.68
N VAL A 184 -7.05 -36.17 7.46
CA VAL A 184 -7.03 -35.39 6.22
C VAL A 184 -6.70 -36.27 5.01
N SER A 185 -5.69 -37.13 5.14
CA SER A 185 -5.31 -38.07 4.06
C SER A 185 -6.48 -38.99 3.66
N ASP A 186 -7.18 -39.56 4.64
CA ASP A 186 -8.36 -40.38 4.40
C ASP A 186 -9.52 -39.59 3.81
N TRP A 187 -9.75 -38.36 4.30
CA TRP A 187 -10.85 -37.54 3.82
C TRP A 187 -10.68 -37.22 2.33
N LYS A 188 -9.46 -36.87 1.88
CA LYS A 188 -9.16 -36.62 0.47
C LYS A 188 -9.62 -37.74 -0.46
N ALA A 189 -9.39 -39.00 -0.06
CA ALA A 189 -9.71 -40.16 -0.87
C ALA A 189 -11.21 -40.33 -1.13
N ILE A 190 -12.07 -39.74 -0.29
CA ILE A 190 -13.53 -39.92 -0.36
C ILE A 190 -14.30 -38.67 -0.78
N ILE A 191 -13.63 -37.50 -0.90
CA ILE A 191 -14.25 -36.18 -1.17
C ILE A 191 -15.31 -36.25 -2.29
N ASP A 192 -14.99 -36.89 -3.42
CA ASP A 192 -15.88 -36.95 -4.59
C ASP A 192 -17.06 -37.92 -4.45
N SER A 193 -17.03 -38.79 -3.46
CA SER A 193 -18.06 -39.80 -3.20
C SER A 193 -19.01 -39.42 -2.06
N GLN A 194 -18.74 -38.31 -1.35
CA GLN A 194 -19.49 -37.92 -0.17
C GLN A 194 -20.86 -37.30 -0.50
N ASP A 195 -21.89 -37.74 0.22
CA ASP A 195 -23.16 -37.01 0.31
C ASP A 195 -23.07 -35.83 1.29
N LYS A 196 -24.16 -35.05 1.41
CA LYS A 196 -24.19 -33.86 2.26
C LYS A 196 -24.01 -34.20 3.74
N GLN A 197 -24.67 -35.25 4.23
CA GLN A 197 -24.62 -35.66 5.64
C GLN A 197 -23.22 -36.13 6.02
N SER A 198 -22.56 -36.87 5.14
CA SER A 198 -21.19 -37.33 5.32
C SER A 198 -20.22 -36.15 5.31
N TYR A 199 -20.36 -35.20 4.39
CA TYR A 199 -19.55 -33.98 4.38
C TYR A 199 -19.66 -33.20 5.69
N GLU A 200 -20.89 -32.94 6.17
CA GLU A 200 -21.11 -32.21 7.43
C GLU A 200 -20.49 -32.92 8.64
N LYS A 201 -20.55 -34.27 8.67
CA LYS A 201 -19.91 -35.08 9.71
C LYS A 201 -18.38 -34.94 9.70
N TYR A 202 -17.76 -35.09 8.52
CA TYR A 202 -16.30 -34.96 8.39
C TYR A 202 -15.84 -33.54 8.69
N LEU A 203 -16.58 -32.53 8.24
CA LEU A 203 -16.33 -31.13 8.58
C LEU A 203 -16.39 -30.91 10.10
N GLY A 204 -17.36 -31.51 10.80
CA GLY A 204 -17.46 -31.44 12.26
C GLY A 204 -16.21 -31.97 12.96
N ILE A 205 -15.70 -33.13 12.54
CA ILE A 205 -14.48 -33.73 13.10
C ILE A 205 -13.25 -32.89 12.76
N PHE A 206 -13.16 -32.38 11.53
CA PHE A 206 -12.08 -31.49 11.12
C PHE A 206 -11.98 -30.25 12.02
N LYS A 207 -13.12 -29.64 12.35
CA LYS A 207 -13.17 -28.51 13.28
C LYS A 207 -12.71 -28.88 14.69
N GLU A 208 -13.12 -30.03 15.21
CA GLU A 208 -12.66 -30.52 16.52
C GLU A 208 -11.14 -30.77 16.51
N CYS A 209 -10.57 -31.25 15.40
CA CYS A 209 -9.12 -31.38 15.23
C CYS A 209 -8.44 -30.00 15.28
N MET A 210 -8.95 -29.02 14.54
CA MET A 210 -8.44 -27.65 14.57
C MET A 210 -8.47 -27.07 15.99
N PHE A 211 -9.62 -27.12 16.68
CA PHE A 211 -9.73 -26.63 18.06
C PHE A 211 -8.75 -27.32 19.01
N ALA A 212 -8.59 -28.64 18.87
CA ALA A 212 -7.66 -29.41 19.70
C ALA A 212 -6.20 -29.03 19.47
N LEU A 213 -5.79 -28.72 18.24
CA LEU A 213 -4.43 -28.27 17.93
C LEU A 213 -4.20 -26.81 18.32
N LEU A 214 -5.18 -25.92 18.08
CA LEU A 214 -5.09 -24.52 18.48
C LEU A 214 -4.87 -24.38 20.00
N SER A 215 -5.43 -25.28 20.80
CA SER A 215 -5.26 -25.26 22.26
C SER A 215 -3.83 -25.38 22.77
N TYR A 216 -2.86 -25.81 21.94
CA TYR A 216 -1.45 -25.86 22.32
C TYR A 216 -0.75 -24.51 22.21
N GLY A 217 -1.23 -23.60 21.36
CA GLY A 217 -0.62 -22.29 21.17
C GLY A 217 0.86 -22.36 20.77
N THR A 218 1.22 -23.19 19.79
CA THR A 218 2.61 -23.26 19.29
C THR A 218 2.68 -23.04 17.79
N ALA A 219 3.81 -22.52 17.29
CA ALA A 219 4.08 -22.36 15.86
C ALA A 219 3.84 -23.65 15.05
N GLN A 220 4.32 -24.79 15.58
CA GLN A 220 4.14 -26.10 14.94
C GLN A 220 2.67 -26.49 14.81
N SER A 221 1.82 -26.08 15.77
CA SER A 221 0.39 -26.34 15.70
C SER A 221 -0.30 -25.52 14.62
N GLU A 222 0.07 -24.24 14.47
CA GLU A 222 -0.48 -23.34 13.44
C GLU A 222 -0.04 -23.76 12.04
N ASP A 223 1.24 -24.08 11.85
CA ASP A 223 1.77 -24.60 10.58
C ASP A 223 1.06 -25.89 10.16
N SER A 224 0.85 -26.82 11.11
CA SER A 224 0.11 -28.05 10.82
C SER A 224 -1.34 -27.76 10.44
N ILE A 225 -2.01 -26.86 11.14
CA ILE A 225 -3.39 -26.45 10.81
C ILE A 225 -3.45 -25.83 9.42
N GLN A 226 -2.57 -24.87 9.11
CA GLN A 226 -2.54 -24.24 7.80
C GLN A 226 -2.29 -25.26 6.69
N GLN A 227 -1.32 -26.16 6.88
CA GLN A 227 -1.01 -27.21 5.91
C GLN A 227 -2.20 -28.15 5.68
N GLN A 228 -2.88 -28.57 6.75
CA GLN A 228 -4.07 -29.41 6.64
C GLN A 228 -5.25 -28.70 5.98
N CYS A 229 -5.47 -27.42 6.29
CA CYS A 229 -6.49 -26.59 5.65
C CYS A 229 -6.22 -26.42 4.16
N TYR A 230 -5.00 -26.07 3.77
CA TYR A 230 -4.57 -25.96 2.38
C TYR A 230 -4.79 -27.27 1.63
N SER A 231 -4.28 -28.36 2.19
CA SER A 231 -4.34 -29.72 1.68
C SER A 231 -5.78 -30.17 1.35
N ILE A 232 -6.74 -29.89 2.23
CA ILE A 232 -8.16 -30.19 2.01
C ILE A 232 -8.80 -29.20 1.03
N ALA A 233 -8.59 -27.90 1.20
CA ALA A 233 -9.17 -26.87 0.32
C ALA A 233 -8.77 -27.11 -1.14
N TYR A 234 -7.47 -27.33 -1.38
CA TYR A 234 -6.93 -27.64 -2.70
C TYR A 234 -7.58 -28.90 -3.32
N SER A 235 -7.80 -29.95 -2.51
CA SER A 235 -8.43 -31.19 -2.98
C SER A 235 -9.90 -30.99 -3.35
N PHE A 236 -10.65 -30.17 -2.61
CA PHE A 236 -12.04 -29.85 -2.96
C PHE A 236 -12.13 -28.99 -4.22
N LEU A 237 -11.28 -27.96 -4.33
CA LEU A 237 -11.29 -27.01 -5.44
C LEU A 237 -10.79 -27.65 -6.75
N GLY A 238 -9.83 -28.58 -6.67
CA GLY A 238 -9.33 -29.33 -7.83
C GLY A 238 -10.24 -30.45 -8.34
N SER A 239 -11.43 -30.65 -7.76
CA SER A 239 -12.36 -31.69 -8.19
C SER A 239 -13.06 -31.33 -9.51
N GLU A 240 -13.28 -32.32 -10.38
CA GLU A 240 -14.08 -32.17 -11.59
C GLU A 240 -15.56 -31.92 -11.29
N LYS A 241 -16.05 -32.32 -10.11
CA LYS A 241 -17.47 -32.21 -9.74
C LYS A 241 -17.79 -30.83 -9.17
N ASN A 242 -18.71 -30.11 -9.81
CA ASN A 242 -19.15 -28.78 -9.35
C ASN A 242 -19.60 -28.77 -7.87
N ILE A 243 -20.37 -29.77 -7.44
CA ILE A 243 -20.86 -29.85 -6.06
C ILE A 243 -19.73 -30.02 -5.03
N THR A 244 -18.62 -30.64 -5.44
CA THR A 244 -17.43 -30.79 -4.62
C THR A 244 -16.67 -29.46 -4.53
N ARG A 245 -16.50 -28.76 -5.66
CA ARG A 245 -15.90 -27.42 -5.71
C ARG A 245 -16.70 -26.40 -4.87
N GLU A 246 -18.03 -26.44 -4.94
CA GLU A 246 -18.94 -25.65 -4.10
C GLU A 246 -18.71 -25.88 -2.60
N ARG A 247 -18.47 -27.14 -2.19
CA ARG A 247 -18.11 -27.47 -0.81
C ARG A 247 -16.73 -26.95 -0.42
N GLY A 248 -15.77 -26.93 -1.34
CA GLY A 248 -14.45 -26.33 -1.12
C GLY A 248 -14.53 -24.84 -0.81
N ILE A 249 -15.36 -24.10 -1.57
CA ILE A 249 -15.63 -22.68 -1.34
C ILE A 249 -16.27 -22.46 0.03
N GLU A 250 -17.28 -23.27 0.39
CA GLU A 250 -17.92 -23.23 1.71
C GLU A 250 -16.93 -23.58 2.84
N PHE A 251 -16.06 -24.56 2.61
CA PHE A 251 -15.05 -25.03 3.55
C PHE A 251 -14.07 -23.91 3.95
N ILE A 252 -13.56 -23.13 2.98
CA ILE A 252 -12.65 -22.01 3.26
C ILE A 252 -13.30 -21.01 4.21
N GLN A 253 -14.56 -20.62 3.96
CA GLN A 253 -15.27 -19.72 4.88
C GLN A 253 -15.42 -20.35 6.28
N LYS A 254 -15.71 -21.65 6.36
CA LYS A 254 -15.83 -22.36 7.64
C LYS A 254 -14.53 -22.46 8.43
N VAL A 255 -13.38 -22.53 7.76
CA VAL A 255 -12.06 -22.50 8.41
C VAL A 255 -11.84 -21.16 9.10
N TYR A 256 -12.07 -20.05 8.40
CA TYR A 256 -11.92 -18.71 8.99
C TYR A 256 -12.98 -18.42 10.07
N ASP A 257 -14.22 -18.89 9.91
CA ASP A 257 -15.26 -18.80 10.95
C ASP A 257 -14.78 -19.45 12.28
N VAL A 258 -14.13 -20.63 12.20
CA VAL A 258 -13.63 -21.40 13.35
C VAL A 258 -12.44 -20.73 14.02
N LEU A 259 -11.51 -20.19 13.22
CA LEU A 259 -10.38 -19.42 13.74
C LEU A 259 -10.88 -18.18 14.48
N TRP A 260 -11.86 -17.46 13.91
CA TRP A 260 -12.42 -16.28 14.55
C TRP A 260 -13.19 -16.61 15.83
N GLU A 261 -13.94 -17.71 15.84
CA GLU A 261 -14.61 -18.22 17.05
C GLU A 261 -13.60 -18.54 18.17
N THR A 262 -12.41 -19.05 17.82
CA THR A 262 -11.34 -19.32 18.77
C THR A 262 -10.78 -18.03 19.36
N VAL A 263 -10.38 -17.09 18.51
CA VAL A 263 -9.90 -15.74 18.93
C VAL A 263 -10.92 -15.07 19.87
N TYR A 264 -12.20 -15.15 19.52
CA TYR A 264 -13.27 -14.57 20.32
C TYR A 264 -13.38 -15.22 21.72
N LYS A 265 -13.30 -16.56 21.80
CA LYS A 265 -13.39 -17.31 23.07
C LYS A 265 -12.16 -17.14 23.96
N ASP A 266 -10.97 -17.04 23.38
CA ASP A 266 -9.72 -16.91 24.11
C ASP A 266 -9.59 -15.52 24.76
N LYS A 267 -10.07 -14.48 24.08
CA LYS A 267 -10.16 -13.13 24.65
C LYS A 267 -11.10 -13.04 25.86
N LEU A 268 -12.21 -13.79 25.86
CA LEU A 268 -13.13 -13.88 27.01
C LEU A 268 -12.48 -14.54 28.25
N LYS A 269 -11.36 -15.24 28.07
CA LYS A 269 -10.64 -15.96 29.12
C LYS A 269 -9.30 -15.30 29.50
N GLU A 270 -8.99 -14.11 28.97
CA GLU A 270 -7.70 -13.40 29.17
C GLU A 270 -6.45 -14.28 28.91
N THR A 271 -6.57 -15.25 28.01
CA THR A 271 -5.48 -16.18 27.66
C THR A 271 -5.18 -16.00 26.17
N SER A 272 -4.09 -15.32 25.82
CA SER A 272 -3.75 -14.95 24.44
C SER A 272 -3.02 -16.05 23.67
N ILE A 273 -3.70 -17.15 23.37
CA ILE A 273 -3.10 -18.27 22.61
C ILE A 273 -2.60 -17.82 21.23
N LEU A 274 -3.31 -16.92 20.55
CA LEU A 274 -2.95 -16.40 19.22
C LEU A 274 -2.20 -15.05 19.25
N ALA A 275 -2.25 -14.28 20.35
CA ALA A 275 -1.53 -13.00 20.42
C ALA A 275 -0.07 -13.15 20.86
N ASP A 276 0.26 -14.26 21.54
CA ASP A 276 1.64 -14.60 21.90
C ASP A 276 2.39 -15.37 20.81
N ASN A 277 1.69 -15.85 19.77
CA ASN A 277 2.27 -16.65 18.70
C ASN A 277 2.77 -15.82 17.52
N LYS A 278 4.04 -16.05 17.20
CA LYS A 278 4.87 -15.26 16.28
C LYS A 278 4.75 -15.69 14.80
N TYR A 279 3.75 -16.49 14.42
CA TYR A 279 3.62 -17.06 13.08
C TYR A 279 2.17 -16.89 12.59
N GLY A 280 1.97 -16.19 11.49
CA GLY A 280 0.63 -15.84 11.05
C GLY A 280 -0.06 -16.92 10.22
N PHE A 281 -1.39 -16.88 10.16
CA PHE A 281 -2.21 -17.79 9.37
C PHE A 281 -2.55 -17.16 8.01
N TYR A 282 -1.91 -17.65 6.94
CA TYR A 282 -1.98 -17.05 5.60
C TYR A 282 -2.51 -18.05 4.55
N LEU A 283 -3.65 -18.69 4.83
CA LEU A 283 -4.23 -19.71 3.93
C LEU A 283 -4.80 -19.11 2.65
N PHE A 284 -5.46 -17.94 2.73
CA PHE A 284 -6.25 -17.44 1.62
C PHE A 284 -5.34 -16.91 0.50
N SER A 285 -4.16 -16.39 0.85
CA SER A 285 -3.15 -16.02 -0.14
C SER A 285 -2.67 -17.20 -0.99
N GLU A 286 -2.66 -18.41 -0.44
CA GLU A 286 -2.21 -19.64 -1.12
C GLU A 286 -3.30 -20.32 -1.94
N ILE A 287 -4.59 -20.04 -1.68
CA ILE A 287 -5.72 -20.77 -2.30
C ILE A 287 -6.63 -19.89 -3.16
N CYS A 288 -6.44 -18.56 -3.14
CA CYS A 288 -7.29 -17.62 -3.86
C CYS A 288 -7.34 -17.91 -5.37
N GLY A 289 -6.21 -18.28 -5.98
CA GLY A 289 -6.14 -18.61 -7.41
C GLY A 289 -7.02 -19.80 -7.80
N GLU A 290 -6.90 -20.89 -7.06
CA GLU A 290 -7.67 -22.13 -7.23
C GLU A 290 -9.15 -21.89 -6.94
N MET A 291 -9.44 -21.05 -5.94
CA MET A 291 -10.81 -20.67 -5.60
C MET A 291 -11.46 -19.88 -6.75
N VAL A 292 -10.74 -18.92 -7.34
CA VAL A 292 -11.20 -18.14 -8.49
C VAL A 292 -11.47 -19.06 -9.69
N GLN A 293 -10.52 -19.92 -10.06
CA GLN A 293 -10.68 -20.89 -11.15
C GLN A 293 -11.88 -21.82 -10.93
N SER A 294 -12.07 -22.29 -9.69
CA SER A 294 -13.19 -23.14 -9.34
C SER A 294 -14.54 -22.45 -9.50
N ILE A 295 -14.60 -21.14 -9.21
CA ILE A 295 -15.83 -20.34 -9.30
C ILE A 295 -16.25 -20.11 -10.75
N GLU A 296 -15.32 -20.01 -11.71
CA GLU A 296 -15.63 -19.63 -13.11
C GLU A 296 -16.68 -20.52 -13.80
N ASP A 297 -16.70 -21.80 -13.45
CA ASP A 297 -17.60 -22.81 -14.01
C ASP A 297 -18.90 -22.99 -13.22
N ILE A 298 -18.98 -22.45 -12.01
CA ILE A 298 -20.15 -22.60 -11.14
C ILE A 298 -21.16 -21.51 -11.48
N ASN A 299 -22.45 -21.87 -11.44
CA ASN A 299 -23.53 -20.92 -11.66
C ASN A 299 -23.68 -19.96 -10.48
N ALA A 300 -24.04 -18.70 -10.77
CA ALA A 300 -24.27 -17.66 -9.76
C ALA A 300 -25.19 -18.11 -8.61
N GLU A 301 -26.32 -18.75 -8.91
CA GLU A 301 -27.28 -19.21 -7.90
C GLU A 301 -26.70 -20.19 -6.87
N ASN A 302 -25.73 -21.01 -7.28
CA ASN A 302 -25.10 -21.97 -6.37
C ASN A 302 -24.09 -21.25 -5.46
N ILE A 303 -23.28 -20.35 -6.03
CA ILE A 303 -22.34 -19.54 -5.26
C ILE A 303 -23.08 -18.67 -4.23
N GLU A 304 -24.16 -18.00 -4.64
CA GLU A 304 -24.97 -17.14 -3.77
C GLU A 304 -25.54 -17.87 -2.54
N LYS A 305 -25.76 -19.18 -2.62
CA LYS A 305 -26.23 -20.02 -1.50
C LYS A 305 -25.10 -20.47 -0.58
N LYS A 306 -23.85 -20.45 -1.06
CA LYS A 306 -22.68 -21.07 -0.40
C LYS A 306 -21.77 -20.08 0.29
N ILE A 307 -21.58 -18.90 -0.28
CA ILE A 307 -20.63 -17.92 0.23
C ILE A 307 -21.31 -16.58 0.50
N ARG A 308 -20.92 -15.93 1.60
CA ARG A 308 -21.24 -14.52 1.85
C ARG A 308 -19.94 -13.74 1.86
N PHE A 309 -19.68 -13.01 0.77
CA PHE A 309 -18.41 -12.30 0.60
C PHE A 309 -18.09 -11.39 1.79
N SER A 310 -19.06 -10.62 2.29
CA SER A 310 -18.87 -9.73 3.45
C SER A 310 -18.36 -10.46 4.70
N ASN A 311 -18.85 -11.69 4.94
CA ASN A 311 -18.45 -12.48 6.10
C ASN A 311 -17.07 -13.10 5.88
N LEU A 312 -16.80 -13.60 4.67
CA LEU A 312 -15.50 -14.18 4.34
C LEU A 312 -14.41 -13.11 4.42
N SER A 313 -14.61 -11.95 3.78
CA SER A 313 -13.64 -10.85 3.75
C SER A 313 -13.36 -10.34 5.16
N ASP A 314 -14.40 -10.12 5.98
CA ASP A 314 -14.24 -9.69 7.37
C ASP A 314 -13.48 -10.72 8.21
N SER A 315 -13.78 -12.02 8.05
CA SER A 315 -13.09 -13.08 8.80
C SER A 315 -11.62 -13.22 8.39
N ILE A 316 -11.31 -13.16 7.09
CA ILE A 316 -9.92 -13.19 6.59
C ILE A 316 -9.14 -12.00 7.15
N GLN A 317 -9.66 -10.78 7.00
CA GLN A 317 -8.97 -9.57 7.48
C GLN A 317 -8.76 -9.59 8.99
N ARG A 318 -9.75 -10.05 9.76
CA ARG A 318 -9.65 -10.17 11.21
C ARG A 318 -8.57 -11.16 11.63
N ILE A 319 -8.52 -12.33 11.00
CA ILE A 319 -7.49 -13.32 11.30
C ILE A 319 -6.11 -12.81 10.87
N ALA A 320 -5.99 -12.25 9.67
CA ALA A 320 -4.72 -11.72 9.17
C ALA A 320 -4.14 -10.62 10.10
N ILE A 321 -4.96 -9.67 10.57
CA ILE A 321 -4.48 -8.62 11.47
C ILE A 321 -4.20 -9.12 12.89
N TRP A 322 -4.97 -10.10 13.38
CA TRP A 322 -4.72 -10.72 14.68
C TRP A 322 -3.42 -11.52 14.68
N SER A 323 -3.18 -12.25 13.60
CA SER A 323 -1.99 -13.06 13.35
C SER A 323 -0.73 -12.26 13.01
N ARG A 324 -0.83 -10.94 12.82
CA ARG A 324 0.33 -10.09 12.51
C ARG A 324 1.26 -9.96 13.73
N TYR A 325 2.56 -10.16 13.52
CA TYR A 325 3.59 -9.98 14.53
C TYR A 325 4.31 -8.64 14.34
N ASP A 326 4.05 -7.69 15.23
CA ASP A 326 4.63 -6.35 15.21
C ASP A 326 5.63 -6.19 16.37
N VAL A 327 6.86 -5.80 16.04
CA VAL A 327 7.92 -5.49 17.02
C VAL A 327 8.37 -4.05 16.81
N ASP A 328 8.63 -3.36 17.93
CA ASP A 328 9.22 -2.02 17.92
C ASP A 328 10.63 -2.06 17.31
N GLU A 329 10.80 -1.38 16.18
CA GLU A 329 12.05 -1.34 15.41
C GLU A 329 13.23 -0.80 16.22
N SER A 330 12.97 -0.03 17.29
CA SER A 330 14.01 0.54 18.15
C SER A 330 14.56 -0.42 19.21
N ASN A 331 13.82 -1.49 19.54
CA ASN A 331 14.09 -2.36 20.69
C ASN A 331 14.15 -3.86 20.36
N GLY A 332 13.85 -4.25 19.12
CA GLY A 332 13.82 -5.66 18.68
C GLY A 332 15.20 -6.26 18.38
N SER A 333 15.38 -7.54 18.68
CA SER A 333 16.52 -8.30 18.15
C SER A 333 16.40 -8.51 16.64
N GLU A 334 17.51 -8.69 15.90
CA GLU A 334 17.46 -8.87 14.44
C GLU A 334 16.58 -10.06 14.02
N GLU A 335 16.58 -11.14 14.81
CA GLU A 335 15.71 -12.30 14.59
C GLU A 335 14.22 -11.96 14.75
N GLU A 336 13.87 -11.08 15.69
CA GLU A 336 12.50 -10.62 15.89
C GLU A 336 12.06 -9.63 14.82
N LEU A 337 12.96 -8.76 14.36
CA LEU A 337 12.72 -7.87 13.23
C LEU A 337 12.49 -8.65 11.94
N GLU A 338 13.30 -9.67 11.65
CA GLU A 338 13.10 -10.52 10.48
C GLU A 338 11.76 -11.25 10.53
N LYS A 339 11.36 -11.77 11.69
CA LYS A 339 10.04 -12.38 11.90
C LYS A 339 8.91 -11.38 11.69
N SER A 340 9.04 -10.16 12.22
CA SER A 340 8.04 -9.11 12.01
C SER A 340 7.90 -8.73 10.54
N ARG A 341 9.02 -8.58 9.80
CA ARG A 341 9.01 -8.34 8.35
C ARG A 341 8.30 -9.45 7.58
N ARG A 342 8.60 -10.72 7.87
CA ARG A 342 7.93 -11.87 7.22
C ARG A 342 6.42 -11.89 7.51
N SER A 343 6.03 -11.57 8.74
CA SER A 343 4.61 -11.50 9.12
C SER A 343 3.86 -10.35 8.44
N ARG A 344 4.49 -9.18 8.29
CA ARG A 344 3.94 -8.06 7.52
C ARG A 344 3.74 -8.46 6.05
N VAL A 345 4.73 -9.11 5.42
CA VAL A 345 4.61 -9.62 4.05
C VAL A 345 3.45 -10.62 3.90
N GLY A 346 3.28 -11.53 4.86
CA GLY A 346 2.15 -12.46 4.87
C GLY A 346 0.80 -11.76 4.96
N TYR A 347 0.68 -10.75 5.84
CA TYR A 347 -0.51 -9.90 5.96
C TYR A 347 -0.80 -9.16 4.65
N ASP A 348 0.20 -8.49 4.07
CA ASP A 348 0.04 -7.74 2.83
C ASP A 348 -0.37 -8.63 1.66
N ASN A 349 0.15 -9.86 1.61
CA ASN A 349 -0.24 -10.87 0.62
C ASN A 349 -1.71 -11.30 0.79
N GLU A 350 -2.17 -11.56 2.00
CA GLU A 350 -3.58 -11.88 2.28
C GLU A 350 -4.51 -10.75 1.82
N ILE A 351 -4.19 -9.51 2.20
CA ILE A 351 -4.98 -8.33 1.81
C ILE A 351 -4.94 -8.11 0.29
N SER A 352 -3.79 -8.28 -0.35
CA SER A 352 -3.64 -8.16 -1.80
C SER A 352 -4.47 -9.20 -2.56
N GLN A 353 -4.45 -10.46 -2.11
CA GLN A 353 -5.26 -11.54 -2.71
C GLN A 353 -6.75 -11.32 -2.45
N LEU A 354 -7.12 -10.74 -1.30
CA LEU A 354 -8.50 -10.36 -1.02
C LEU A 354 -8.96 -9.18 -1.89
N ASN A 355 -8.10 -8.19 -2.14
CA ASN A 355 -8.35 -7.10 -3.08
C ASN A 355 -8.52 -7.62 -4.51
N TYR A 356 -7.72 -8.58 -4.94
CA TYR A 356 -7.92 -9.27 -6.22
C TYR A 356 -9.26 -10.01 -6.27
N PHE A 357 -9.59 -10.78 -5.23
CA PHE A 357 -10.84 -11.52 -5.14
C PHE A 357 -12.08 -10.61 -5.12
N ALA A 358 -11.98 -9.47 -4.44
CA ALA A 358 -13.03 -8.46 -4.41
C ALA A 358 -13.34 -7.91 -5.80
N ARG A 359 -12.31 -7.59 -6.60
CA ARG A 359 -12.44 -7.13 -7.99
C ARG A 359 -13.02 -8.20 -8.91
N TYR A 360 -12.60 -9.44 -8.72
CA TYR A 360 -12.97 -10.58 -9.55
C TYR A 360 -14.49 -10.76 -9.65
N TRP A 361 -15.24 -10.47 -8.57
CA TRP A 361 -16.70 -10.64 -8.56
C TRP A 361 -17.42 -9.89 -9.68
N GLY A 362 -17.01 -8.67 -10.03
CA GLY A 362 -17.65 -7.93 -11.11
C GLY A 362 -17.54 -8.64 -12.46
N GLY A 363 -16.34 -9.13 -12.80
CA GLY A 363 -16.10 -9.89 -14.03
C GLY A 363 -16.82 -11.23 -14.04
N TYR A 364 -16.85 -11.93 -12.90
CA TYR A 364 -17.61 -13.17 -12.75
C TYR A 364 -19.10 -12.94 -13.03
N LEU A 365 -19.74 -11.95 -12.40
CA LEU A 365 -21.16 -11.67 -12.59
C LEU A 365 -21.50 -11.26 -14.03
N ALA A 366 -20.65 -10.45 -14.67
CA ALA A 366 -20.81 -10.10 -16.07
C ALA A 366 -20.78 -11.34 -16.97
N ARG A 367 -19.83 -12.27 -16.75
CA ARG A 367 -19.77 -13.55 -17.49
C ARG A 367 -20.99 -14.43 -17.25
N GLN A 368 -21.50 -14.50 -16.01
CA GLN A 368 -22.72 -15.26 -15.69
C GLN A 368 -23.95 -14.69 -16.41
N GLY A 369 -24.07 -13.36 -16.50
CA GLY A 369 -25.11 -12.70 -17.28
C GLY A 369 -25.06 -13.06 -18.77
N VAL A 370 -23.86 -13.08 -19.37
CA VAL A 370 -23.66 -13.49 -20.77
C VAL A 370 -24.04 -14.96 -20.99
N LYS A 371 -23.78 -15.84 -20.01
CA LYS A 371 -24.21 -17.25 -20.04
C LYS A 371 -25.73 -17.44 -19.88
N GLY A 372 -26.49 -16.37 -19.61
CA GLY A 372 -27.94 -16.43 -19.39
C GLY A 372 -28.36 -16.93 -18.00
N ASN A 373 -27.42 -17.00 -17.06
CA ASN A 373 -27.70 -17.40 -15.68
C ASN A 373 -28.35 -16.26 -14.89
N ILE A 374 -29.27 -16.60 -13.98
CA ILE A 374 -29.93 -15.61 -13.12
C ILE A 374 -28.95 -15.16 -12.03
N VAL A 375 -28.69 -13.86 -11.97
CA VAL A 375 -27.86 -13.22 -10.94
C VAL A 375 -28.76 -12.43 -9.99
N ASN A 376 -28.69 -12.70 -8.69
CA ASN A 376 -29.46 -11.97 -7.71
C ASN A 376 -28.72 -10.69 -7.27
N GLN A 377 -28.96 -9.59 -7.98
CA GLN A 377 -28.34 -8.30 -7.69
C GLN A 377 -28.52 -7.84 -6.23
N LYS A 378 -29.61 -8.24 -5.54
CA LYS A 378 -29.83 -7.87 -4.14
C LYS A 378 -28.80 -8.51 -3.20
N ILE A 379 -28.39 -9.75 -3.46
CA ILE A 379 -27.37 -10.45 -2.64
C ILE A 379 -26.03 -9.72 -2.76
N TRP A 380 -25.64 -9.38 -3.98
CA TRP A 380 -24.39 -8.68 -4.27
C TRP A 380 -24.41 -7.22 -3.82
N ALA A 381 -25.56 -6.56 -3.85
CA ALA A 381 -25.73 -5.21 -3.30
C ALA A 381 -25.67 -5.21 -1.77
N ASN A 382 -26.18 -6.25 -1.11
CA ASN A 382 -26.16 -6.37 0.35
C ASN A 382 -24.76 -6.45 0.96
N VAL A 383 -23.74 -6.79 0.16
CA VAL A 383 -22.33 -6.72 0.58
C VAL A 383 -21.96 -5.31 1.07
N LEU A 384 -22.56 -4.27 0.47
CA LEU A 384 -22.26 -2.87 0.74
C LEU A 384 -23.18 -2.25 1.82
N LYS A 385 -23.95 -3.07 2.55
CA LYS A 385 -24.86 -2.60 3.60
C LYS A 385 -24.11 -2.17 4.86
N GLY A 386 -24.28 -0.90 5.25
CA GLY A 386 -23.36 -0.13 6.11
C GLY A 386 -23.08 -0.62 7.53
N TRP A 387 -24.08 -1.10 8.29
CA TRP A 387 -23.99 -1.22 9.77
C TRP A 387 -22.91 -2.16 10.34
N SER A 388 -22.28 -3.02 9.53
CA SER A 388 -21.25 -3.98 10.01
C SER A 388 -19.91 -3.88 9.28
N ILE A 389 -19.82 -3.04 8.24
CA ILE A 389 -18.67 -3.03 7.33
C ILE A 389 -17.43 -2.50 8.04
N PHE A 390 -17.53 -1.39 8.76
CA PHE A 390 -16.38 -0.69 9.36
C PHE A 390 -16.27 -0.90 10.88
N SER A 391 -16.79 -2.01 11.41
CA SER A 391 -16.63 -2.35 12.82
C SER A 391 -15.23 -2.93 13.10
N ALA A 392 -14.44 -2.22 13.91
CA ALA A 392 -13.18 -2.71 14.50
C ALA A 392 -13.41 -3.47 15.82
N TYR A 393 -14.64 -3.93 16.08
CA TYR A 393 -14.95 -4.69 17.30
C TYR A 393 -13.99 -5.88 17.44
N ASN A 394 -13.43 -6.05 18.63
CA ASN A 394 -12.44 -7.08 18.93
C ASN A 394 -11.13 -7.04 18.14
N ILE A 395 -10.76 -5.92 17.52
CA ILE A 395 -9.39 -5.69 17.03
C ILE A 395 -8.59 -4.94 18.12
N PRO A 396 -7.29 -5.25 18.33
CA PRO A 396 -6.42 -4.47 19.22
C PRO A 396 -6.35 -3.00 18.80
N LYS A 397 -6.39 -2.07 19.75
CA LYS A 397 -6.47 -0.62 19.47
C LYS A 397 -5.35 -0.12 18.55
N GLU A 398 -4.13 -0.58 18.77
CA GLU A 398 -2.94 -0.23 18.00
C GLU A 398 -3.01 -0.68 16.53
N ARG A 399 -3.84 -1.67 16.22
CA ARG A 399 -4.00 -2.25 14.87
C ARG A 399 -5.33 -1.86 14.21
N CYS A 400 -6.19 -1.12 14.92
CA CYS A 400 -7.49 -0.72 14.39
C CYS A 400 -7.36 0.13 13.13
N GLU A 401 -6.35 1.00 13.07
CA GLU A 401 -6.13 1.90 11.94
C GLU A 401 -5.81 1.13 10.66
N ASP A 402 -4.81 0.24 10.71
CA ASP A 402 -4.42 -0.63 9.60
C ASP A 402 -5.56 -1.53 9.12
N PHE A 403 -6.31 -2.12 10.07
CA PHE A 403 -7.46 -2.96 9.76
C PHE A 403 -8.56 -2.20 9.02
N LEU A 404 -8.89 -0.98 9.47
CA LEU A 404 -9.92 -0.15 8.86
C LEU A 404 -9.48 0.40 7.49
N LYS A 405 -8.19 0.74 7.32
CA LYS A 405 -7.62 1.11 6.02
C LYS A 405 -7.73 -0.05 5.02
N ALA A 406 -7.29 -1.25 5.40
CA ALA A 406 -7.40 -2.44 4.56
C ALA A 406 -8.86 -2.80 4.22
N LYS A 407 -9.80 -2.55 5.14
CA LYS A 407 -11.24 -2.66 4.86
C LYS A 407 -11.70 -1.69 3.79
N ALA A 408 -11.37 -0.41 3.90
CA ALA A 408 -11.74 0.58 2.89
C ALA A 408 -11.23 0.16 1.50
N GLU A 409 -9.99 -0.33 1.42
CA GLU A 409 -9.39 -0.82 0.17
C GLU A 409 -10.13 -2.04 -0.42
N VAL A 410 -10.46 -3.06 0.38
CA VAL A 410 -11.18 -4.26 -0.10
C VAL A 410 -12.56 -3.91 -0.64
N TYR A 411 -13.31 -3.07 0.07
CA TYR A 411 -14.65 -2.67 -0.37
C TYR A 411 -14.61 -1.71 -1.58
N PHE A 412 -13.58 -0.88 -1.69
CA PHE A 412 -13.34 -0.12 -2.92
C PHE A 412 -13.01 -1.03 -4.10
N ASN A 413 -12.14 -2.03 -3.91
CA ASN A 413 -11.83 -3.03 -4.93
C ASN A 413 -13.09 -3.78 -5.40
N TYR A 414 -14.00 -4.08 -4.47
CA TYR A 414 -15.30 -4.66 -4.80
C TYR A 414 -16.12 -3.71 -5.69
N CYS A 415 -16.25 -2.43 -5.31
CA CYS A 415 -16.94 -1.42 -6.12
C CYS A 415 -16.27 -1.22 -7.49
N TYR A 416 -14.95 -1.10 -7.54
CA TYR A 416 -14.16 -1.00 -8.76
C TYR A 416 -14.45 -2.17 -9.69
N GLY A 417 -14.39 -3.41 -9.17
CA GLY A 417 -14.69 -4.62 -9.94
C GLY A 417 -16.08 -4.56 -10.57
N MET A 418 -17.10 -4.15 -9.81
CA MET A 418 -18.46 -4.00 -10.32
C MET A 418 -18.57 -2.90 -11.40
N LEU A 419 -17.97 -1.73 -11.16
CA LEU A 419 -18.00 -0.60 -12.10
C LEU A 419 -17.34 -0.96 -13.42
N MET A 420 -16.13 -1.53 -13.38
CA MET A 420 -15.36 -1.88 -14.57
C MET A 420 -15.98 -3.01 -15.43
N ASN A 421 -16.97 -3.72 -14.90
CA ASN A 421 -17.64 -4.83 -15.59
C ASN A 421 -19.14 -4.55 -15.85
N GLY A 422 -19.57 -3.29 -15.85
CA GLY A 422 -20.95 -2.90 -16.18
C GLY A 422 -22.00 -3.42 -15.18
N GLN A 423 -21.62 -3.54 -13.91
CA GLN A 423 -22.51 -3.91 -12.80
C GLN A 423 -22.81 -2.71 -11.90
N GLU A 424 -22.87 -1.51 -12.47
CA GLU A 424 -23.05 -0.23 -11.76
C GLU A 424 -24.31 -0.20 -10.89
N ASN A 425 -25.38 -0.90 -11.29
CA ASN A 425 -26.60 -1.03 -10.51
C ASN A 425 -26.38 -1.69 -9.14
N ILE A 426 -25.43 -2.63 -9.02
CA ILE A 426 -25.09 -3.26 -7.74
C ILE A 426 -24.47 -2.24 -6.79
N VAL A 427 -23.57 -1.39 -7.30
CA VAL A 427 -22.95 -0.30 -6.53
C VAL A 427 -24.00 0.74 -6.15
N LYS A 428 -24.85 1.15 -7.09
CA LYS A 428 -25.94 2.12 -6.84
C LYS A 428 -26.89 1.66 -5.74
N GLN A 429 -27.41 0.44 -5.85
CA GLN A 429 -28.36 -0.12 -4.87
C GLN A 429 -27.67 -0.43 -3.54
N GLY A 430 -26.45 -0.99 -3.58
CA GLY A 430 -25.71 -1.42 -2.40
C GLY A 430 -25.11 -0.26 -1.62
N LEU A 431 -24.24 0.52 -2.26
CA LEU A 431 -23.49 1.60 -1.61
C LEU A 431 -24.40 2.76 -1.21
N TYR A 432 -25.12 3.33 -2.18
CA TYR A 432 -25.90 4.56 -1.93
C TYR A 432 -27.21 4.23 -1.22
N PHE A 433 -28.07 3.38 -1.79
CA PHE A 433 -29.42 3.19 -1.24
C PHE A 433 -29.49 2.26 -0.02
N ALA A 434 -28.67 1.20 0.04
CA ALA A 434 -28.66 0.29 1.18
C ALA A 434 -27.64 0.68 2.26
N GLY A 435 -26.48 1.21 1.86
CA GLY A 435 -25.40 1.66 2.73
C GLY A 435 -25.61 3.06 3.27
N ILE A 436 -25.22 4.08 2.49
CA ILE A 436 -25.18 5.49 2.90
C ILE A 436 -26.54 5.97 3.39
N ARG A 437 -27.60 5.78 2.61
CA ARG A 437 -28.96 6.28 2.93
C ARG A 437 -29.52 5.76 4.27
N ASN A 438 -29.13 4.55 4.67
CA ASN A 438 -29.64 3.91 5.89
C ASN A 438 -28.70 4.07 7.09
N ASN A 439 -27.57 4.75 6.91
CA ASN A 439 -26.68 5.08 8.01
C ASN A 439 -27.20 6.34 8.70
N VAL A 440 -27.28 6.27 10.03
CA VAL A 440 -27.68 7.41 10.87
C VAL A 440 -26.47 8.25 11.28
N LYS A 441 -25.29 7.61 11.34
CA LYS A 441 -24.01 8.24 11.64
C LYS A 441 -22.88 7.47 10.96
N LEU A 442 -21.72 8.10 10.84
CA LEU A 442 -20.49 7.44 10.42
C LEU A 442 -19.81 6.76 11.62
N ASP A 443 -19.23 5.59 11.40
CA ASP A 443 -18.56 4.81 12.44
C ASP A 443 -17.10 5.25 12.67
N ASN A 444 -16.41 5.71 11.61
CA ASN A 444 -15.02 6.19 11.65
C ASN A 444 -14.59 6.88 10.33
N LYS A 445 -13.40 7.51 10.35
CA LYS A 445 -12.80 8.21 9.21
C LYS A 445 -12.62 7.35 7.94
N TYR A 446 -12.35 6.04 8.07
CA TYR A 446 -12.14 5.15 6.92
C TYR A 446 -13.41 4.81 6.16
N GLN A 447 -14.56 4.83 6.85
CA GLN A 447 -15.85 4.75 6.18
C GLN A 447 -16.09 5.97 5.29
N ALA A 448 -15.77 7.17 5.79
CA ALA A 448 -15.82 8.40 4.99
C ALA A 448 -14.84 8.34 3.82
N LEU A 449 -13.59 7.91 4.06
CA LEU A 449 -12.58 7.73 3.03
C LEU A 449 -13.08 6.79 1.91
N PHE A 450 -13.68 5.66 2.25
CA PHE A 450 -14.25 4.73 1.27
C PHE A 450 -15.35 5.37 0.42
N TYR A 451 -16.29 6.10 1.03
CA TYR A 451 -17.36 6.78 0.29
C TYR A 451 -16.82 7.89 -0.62
N LEU A 452 -15.86 8.67 -0.14
CA LEU A 452 -15.17 9.68 -0.94
C LEU A 452 -14.35 9.05 -2.08
N ALA A 453 -13.67 7.93 -1.85
CA ALA A 453 -12.88 7.23 -2.87
C ALA A 453 -13.77 6.71 -4.00
N VAL A 454 -14.91 6.07 -3.69
CA VAL A 454 -15.83 5.58 -4.73
C VAL A 454 -16.44 6.74 -5.52
N HIS A 455 -16.89 7.81 -4.85
CA HIS A 455 -17.50 8.95 -5.54
C HIS A 455 -16.48 9.75 -6.36
N GLY A 456 -15.27 9.96 -5.84
CA GLY A 456 -14.16 10.57 -6.57
C GLY A 456 -13.70 9.75 -7.77
N TYR A 457 -13.68 8.41 -7.65
CA TYR A 457 -13.36 7.53 -8.77
C TYR A 457 -14.47 7.52 -9.84
N LEU A 458 -15.75 7.62 -9.45
CA LEU A 458 -16.84 7.82 -10.40
C LEU A 458 -16.69 9.13 -11.18
N TYR A 459 -16.28 10.23 -10.52
CA TYR A 459 -15.98 11.50 -11.18
C TYR A 459 -14.81 11.38 -12.17
N TYR A 460 -13.75 10.67 -11.78
CA TYR A 460 -12.64 10.34 -12.67
C TYR A 460 -13.11 9.65 -13.96
N LEU A 461 -13.91 8.59 -13.82
CA LEU A 461 -14.43 7.81 -14.95
C LEU A 461 -15.43 8.58 -15.83
N ALA A 462 -16.29 9.40 -15.21
CA ALA A 462 -17.38 10.07 -15.91
C ALA A 462 -16.88 11.29 -16.72
N GLU A 463 -16.10 12.17 -16.09
CA GLU A 463 -15.86 13.52 -16.60
C GLU A 463 -14.39 13.86 -16.88
N ARG A 464 -13.43 13.15 -16.27
CA ARG A 464 -12.01 13.60 -16.31
C ARG A 464 -11.13 12.81 -17.24
N GLU A 465 -11.22 11.49 -17.20
CA GLU A 465 -10.38 10.66 -18.05
C GLU A 465 -10.88 10.71 -19.51
N SER A 466 -9.96 10.53 -20.45
CA SER A 466 -10.24 10.55 -21.90
C SER A 466 -11.08 9.35 -22.35
N SER A 467 -11.78 9.50 -23.49
CA SER A 467 -12.51 8.40 -24.13
C SER A 467 -11.60 7.27 -24.62
N ASP A 468 -10.30 7.56 -24.79
CA ASP A 468 -9.31 6.58 -25.25
C ASP A 468 -8.92 5.60 -24.12
N CYS A 469 -9.03 6.04 -22.87
CA CYS A 469 -8.76 5.23 -21.67
C CYS A 469 -10.04 4.59 -21.10
N VAL A 470 -11.17 5.32 -21.02
CA VAL A 470 -12.42 4.81 -20.44
C VAL A 470 -13.39 4.37 -21.53
N PRO A 471 -13.75 3.07 -21.59
CA PRO A 471 -14.77 2.58 -22.50
C PRO A 471 -16.13 3.28 -22.28
N GLU A 472 -16.85 3.55 -23.37
CA GLU A 472 -18.08 4.35 -23.33
C GLU A 472 -19.17 3.74 -22.44
N ASN A 473 -19.31 2.41 -22.42
CA ASN A 473 -20.26 1.72 -21.54
C ASN A 473 -19.95 1.98 -20.05
N ILE A 474 -18.68 2.00 -19.67
CA ILE A 474 -18.24 2.28 -18.29
C ILE A 474 -18.48 3.75 -17.94
N ARG A 475 -18.15 4.66 -18.87
CA ARG A 475 -18.42 6.10 -18.70
C ARG A 475 -19.91 6.38 -18.51
N GLN A 476 -20.78 5.78 -19.33
CA GLN A 476 -22.22 5.95 -19.21
C GLN A 476 -22.77 5.32 -17.92
N GLY A 477 -22.23 4.17 -17.48
CA GLY A 477 -22.55 3.59 -16.18
C GLY A 477 -22.21 4.53 -15.02
N ALA A 478 -21.00 5.13 -15.03
CA ALA A 478 -20.58 6.10 -14.03
C ALA A 478 -21.47 7.38 -14.05
N LYS A 479 -21.73 7.94 -15.23
CA LYS A 479 -22.65 9.07 -15.41
C LYS A 479 -24.07 8.74 -14.94
N GLY A 480 -24.55 7.53 -15.19
CA GLY A 480 -25.87 7.06 -14.74
C GLY A 480 -26.02 6.94 -13.22
N ILE A 481 -24.91 6.77 -12.48
CA ILE A 481 -24.90 6.88 -11.02
C ILE A 481 -24.86 8.36 -10.61
N LEU A 482 -23.89 9.13 -11.11
CA LEU A 482 -23.65 10.51 -10.67
C LEU A 482 -24.82 11.46 -11.00
N ASN A 483 -25.51 11.24 -12.12
CA ASN A 483 -26.63 12.07 -12.54
C ASN A 483 -27.98 11.64 -11.93
N ASP A 484 -28.04 10.55 -11.16
CA ASP A 484 -29.27 10.15 -10.49
C ASP A 484 -29.55 11.07 -9.29
N GLU A 485 -30.69 11.75 -9.33
CA GLU A 485 -31.11 12.70 -8.29
C GLU A 485 -31.18 12.07 -6.89
N ASN A 486 -31.59 10.80 -6.75
CA ASN A 486 -31.60 10.12 -5.46
C ASN A 486 -30.19 9.84 -4.96
N VAL A 487 -29.25 9.52 -5.85
CA VAL A 487 -27.85 9.31 -5.48
C VAL A 487 -27.24 10.61 -4.96
N LYS A 488 -27.51 11.74 -5.63
CA LYS A 488 -27.07 13.06 -5.17
C LYS A 488 -27.62 13.41 -3.79
N ASN A 489 -28.94 13.26 -3.60
CA ASN A 489 -29.57 13.48 -2.29
C ASN A 489 -28.95 12.62 -1.18
N VAL A 490 -28.63 11.36 -1.49
CA VAL A 490 -27.98 10.45 -0.55
C VAL A 490 -26.54 10.86 -0.25
N PHE A 491 -25.81 11.32 -1.27
CA PHE A 491 -24.43 11.77 -1.10
C PHE A 491 -24.36 13.10 -0.31
N GLU A 492 -25.26 14.05 -0.57
CA GLU A 492 -25.43 15.25 0.26
C GLU A 492 -25.74 14.89 1.71
N GLY A 493 -26.67 13.97 1.97
CA GLY A 493 -26.93 13.49 3.33
C GLY A 493 -25.70 12.84 3.99
N PHE A 494 -24.78 12.27 3.20
CA PHE A 494 -23.48 11.84 3.71
C PHE A 494 -22.56 13.02 4.04
N LEU A 495 -22.54 14.07 3.22
CA LEU A 495 -21.79 15.28 3.52
C LEU A 495 -22.30 15.97 4.78
N ASP A 496 -23.60 15.95 5.05
CA ASP A 496 -24.19 16.42 6.32
C ASP A 496 -23.59 15.63 7.51
N MET A 497 -23.59 14.30 7.44
CA MET A 497 -22.98 13.45 8.47
C MET A 497 -21.47 13.67 8.61
N LEU A 498 -20.78 13.95 7.50
CA LEU A 498 -19.34 14.23 7.51
C LEU A 498 -19.04 15.62 8.10
N ALA A 499 -19.92 16.60 7.90
CA ALA A 499 -19.82 17.93 8.50
C ALA A 499 -19.92 17.86 10.04
N GLU A 500 -20.77 16.96 10.57
CA GLU A 500 -20.82 16.69 12.02
C GLU A 500 -19.55 16.04 12.58
N ASN A 501 -18.73 15.39 11.73
CA ASN A 501 -17.47 14.72 12.09
C ASN A 501 -16.28 15.36 11.37
N SER A 502 -16.34 16.68 11.19
CA SER A 502 -15.41 17.41 10.34
C SER A 502 -13.96 17.38 10.86
N GLU A 503 -13.73 16.96 12.11
CA GLU A 503 -12.38 16.70 12.60
C GLU A 503 -11.64 15.59 11.85
N TRP A 504 -12.35 14.68 11.17
CA TRP A 504 -11.76 13.60 10.35
C TRP A 504 -11.22 14.08 9.00
N LEU A 505 -11.58 15.30 8.58
CA LEU A 505 -10.99 15.94 7.41
C LEU A 505 -9.68 16.60 7.83
N ASP A 506 -8.58 16.21 7.19
CA ASP A 506 -7.26 16.79 7.38
C ASP A 506 -6.45 16.80 6.06
N LEU A 507 -5.19 17.26 6.14
CA LEU A 507 -4.29 17.32 5.00
C LEU A 507 -3.79 15.93 4.52
N ASP A 508 -4.05 14.86 5.26
CA ASP A 508 -3.64 13.49 4.89
C ASP A 508 -4.71 12.79 4.04
N ILE A 509 -5.99 13.17 4.15
CA ILE A 509 -7.07 12.59 3.34
C ILE A 509 -6.80 12.64 1.82
N PRO A 510 -6.34 13.76 1.20
CA PRO A 510 -6.00 13.77 -0.22
C PRO A 510 -4.93 12.75 -0.59
N LYS A 511 -3.92 12.59 0.27
CA LYS A 511 -2.85 11.62 0.08
C LYS A 511 -3.39 10.20 0.19
N GLN A 512 -4.22 9.91 1.19
CA GLN A 512 -4.86 8.60 1.36
C GLN A 512 -5.79 8.26 0.18
N LEU A 513 -6.56 9.22 -0.32
CA LEU A 513 -7.37 9.06 -1.53
C LEU A 513 -6.48 8.75 -2.74
N HIS A 514 -5.38 9.49 -2.91
CA HIS A 514 -4.45 9.24 -4.00
C HIS A 514 -3.82 7.83 -3.92
N GLU A 515 -3.28 7.43 -2.76
CA GLU A 515 -2.69 6.09 -2.52
C GLU A 515 -3.67 4.92 -2.77
N MET A 516 -4.97 5.21 -2.66
CA MET A 516 -6.05 4.26 -2.86
C MET A 516 -6.53 4.22 -4.31
N LEU A 517 -6.42 5.33 -5.06
CA LEU A 517 -6.92 5.44 -6.43
C LEU A 517 -5.83 5.30 -7.50
N ASP A 518 -4.57 5.61 -7.19
CA ASP A 518 -3.43 5.63 -8.12
C ASP A 518 -3.25 4.31 -8.89
N ARG A 519 -3.41 3.19 -8.19
CA ARG A 519 -3.29 1.82 -8.72
C ARG A 519 -4.40 1.42 -9.69
N TYR A 520 -5.42 2.27 -9.87
CA TYR A 520 -6.60 2.01 -10.69
C TYR A 520 -6.75 2.98 -11.86
N GLU A 521 -5.75 3.84 -12.10
CA GLU A 521 -5.78 4.74 -13.25
C GLU A 521 -5.72 3.95 -14.57
N LEU A 522 -6.64 4.24 -15.50
CA LEU A 522 -6.83 3.46 -16.73
C LEU A 522 -5.91 3.92 -17.85
N PHE A 523 -5.27 2.99 -18.56
CA PHE A 523 -4.37 3.31 -19.68
C PHE A 523 -5.11 3.22 -21.02
N PRO A 524 -4.73 4.05 -22.02
CA PRO A 524 -5.27 3.95 -23.37
C PRO A 524 -4.90 2.60 -24.00
N VAL A 525 -5.83 2.04 -24.78
CA VAL A 525 -5.69 0.67 -25.32
C VAL A 525 -4.48 0.51 -26.26
N TYR A 526 -4.11 1.57 -26.98
CA TYR A 526 -3.10 1.54 -28.04
C TYR A 526 -1.79 2.27 -27.69
N GLU A 527 -1.68 2.87 -26.50
CA GLU A 527 -0.47 3.59 -26.09
C GLU A 527 0.11 3.02 -24.81
N ASN A 528 1.44 2.93 -24.75
CA ASN A 528 2.17 2.34 -23.63
C ASN A 528 2.51 3.37 -22.53
N ALA A 529 2.16 4.63 -22.72
CA ALA A 529 2.48 5.70 -21.79
C ALA A 529 1.36 6.74 -21.79
N LYS A 530 1.06 7.29 -20.62
CA LYS A 530 0.23 8.47 -20.46
C LYS A 530 0.73 9.31 -19.30
N THR A 531 0.36 10.58 -19.29
CA THR A 531 0.49 11.42 -18.10
C THR A 531 -0.58 10.99 -17.09
N MET A 532 -0.17 10.64 -15.87
CA MET A 532 -1.09 10.27 -14.81
C MET A 532 -1.86 11.51 -14.33
N ILE A 533 -3.18 11.43 -14.26
CA ILE A 533 -4.05 12.55 -13.89
C ILE A 533 -4.78 12.37 -12.57
N ILE A 534 -4.76 11.17 -11.97
CA ILE A 534 -5.60 10.86 -10.80
C ILE A 534 -5.25 11.72 -9.58
N GLU A 535 -3.96 12.07 -9.40
CA GLU A 535 -3.52 12.99 -8.34
C GLU A 535 -4.23 14.35 -8.46
N TYR A 536 -4.26 14.92 -9.67
CA TYR A 536 -4.95 16.17 -9.95
C TYR A 536 -6.46 16.05 -9.74
N VAL A 537 -7.06 14.92 -10.16
CA VAL A 537 -8.50 14.67 -9.97
C VAL A 537 -8.86 14.56 -8.48
N VAL A 538 -8.04 13.90 -7.68
CA VAL A 538 -8.21 13.82 -6.22
C VAL A 538 -8.10 15.19 -5.58
N SER A 539 -7.10 15.99 -5.96
CA SER A 539 -6.97 17.37 -5.46
C SER A 539 -8.17 18.24 -5.83
N ASP A 540 -8.60 18.19 -7.11
CA ASP A 540 -9.74 18.96 -7.61
C ASP A 540 -11.01 18.62 -6.81
N PHE A 541 -11.26 17.31 -6.63
CA PHE A 541 -12.39 16.79 -5.89
C PHE A 541 -12.34 17.20 -4.40
N TYR A 542 -11.20 17.03 -3.74
CA TYR A 542 -11.07 17.33 -2.31
C TYR A 542 -11.13 18.82 -2.01
N ILE A 543 -10.43 19.67 -2.78
CA ILE A 543 -10.49 21.12 -2.59
C ILE A 543 -11.92 21.61 -2.80
N PHE A 544 -12.59 21.15 -3.86
CA PHE A 544 -13.99 21.46 -4.07
C PHE A 544 -14.86 21.01 -2.89
N LEU A 545 -14.68 19.77 -2.40
CA LEU A 545 -15.44 19.23 -1.27
C LEU A 545 -15.31 20.13 -0.04
N ILE A 546 -14.09 20.54 0.31
CA ILE A 546 -13.81 21.42 1.46
C ILE A 546 -14.48 22.78 1.27
N LEU A 547 -14.41 23.38 0.08
CA LEU A 547 -15.05 24.65 -0.23
C LEU A 547 -16.58 24.54 -0.17
N PHE A 548 -17.13 23.49 -0.77
CA PHE A 548 -18.55 23.18 -0.78
C PHE A 548 -19.09 23.02 0.64
N MET A 549 -18.40 22.22 1.46
CA MET A 549 -18.80 22.00 2.85
C MET A 549 -18.67 23.28 3.69
N SER A 550 -17.60 24.04 3.49
CA SER A 550 -17.39 25.30 4.19
C SER A 550 -18.53 26.29 3.94
N GLN A 551 -19.03 26.36 2.70
CA GLN A 551 -20.12 27.26 2.34
C GLN A 551 -21.51 26.74 2.67
N GLN A 552 -21.84 25.49 2.33
CA GLN A 552 -23.18 24.97 2.53
C GLN A 552 -23.49 24.67 4.00
N TYR A 553 -22.48 24.24 4.76
CA TYR A 553 -22.63 23.91 6.19
C TYR A 553 -22.10 24.98 7.14
N PHE A 554 -21.66 26.13 6.61
CA PHE A 554 -21.11 27.24 7.38
C PHE A 554 -19.94 26.85 8.30
N LEU A 555 -18.98 26.09 7.74
CA LEU A 555 -17.77 25.61 8.43
C LEU A 555 -16.50 26.30 7.87
N PRO A 556 -16.24 27.57 8.19
CA PRO A 556 -15.09 28.31 7.66
C PRO A 556 -13.74 27.76 8.17
N GLU A 557 -13.68 27.14 9.35
CA GLU A 557 -12.44 26.55 9.88
C GLU A 557 -11.84 25.46 8.98
N LEU A 558 -12.64 24.81 8.13
CA LEU A 558 -12.16 23.76 7.22
C LEU A 558 -11.19 24.30 6.18
N LEU A 559 -11.35 25.57 5.76
CA LEU A 559 -10.45 26.20 4.80
C LEU A 559 -9.05 26.33 5.38
N ASP A 560 -8.95 26.86 6.60
CA ASP A 560 -7.68 27.05 7.29
C ASP A 560 -7.03 25.70 7.67
N LYS A 561 -7.81 24.66 7.98
CA LYS A 561 -7.28 23.34 8.33
C LYS A 561 -6.84 22.50 7.13
N ASN A 562 -7.58 22.53 6.01
CA ASN A 562 -7.47 21.53 4.95
C ASN A 562 -6.92 22.04 3.62
N ILE A 563 -6.77 23.35 3.43
CA ILE A 563 -6.18 23.91 2.21
C ILE A 563 -4.68 24.05 2.39
N ASP A 564 -3.90 23.20 1.72
CA ASP A 564 -2.46 23.39 1.58
C ASP A 564 -2.17 24.49 0.56
N ASP A 565 -1.43 25.52 0.97
CA ASP A 565 -1.19 26.72 0.17
C ASP A 565 -0.31 26.46 -1.06
N MET A 566 0.59 25.47 -0.99
CA MET A 566 1.47 25.10 -2.10
C MET A 566 0.71 24.33 -3.18
N MET A 567 -0.10 23.35 -2.78
CA MET A 567 -0.95 22.60 -3.71
C MET A 567 -2.06 23.48 -4.30
N ALA A 568 -2.66 24.34 -3.48
CA ALA A 568 -3.77 25.19 -3.88
C ALA A 568 -3.34 26.38 -4.76
N PHE A 569 -2.06 26.75 -4.75
CA PHE A 569 -1.51 27.86 -5.56
C PHE A 569 -1.90 27.75 -7.04
N ARG A 570 -1.85 26.55 -7.62
CA ARG A 570 -2.18 26.33 -9.04
C ARG A 570 -3.62 26.68 -9.44
N TYR A 571 -4.53 26.75 -8.48
CA TYR A 571 -5.93 27.07 -8.73
C TYR A 571 -6.19 28.57 -8.76
N VAL A 572 -5.34 29.34 -8.08
CA VAL A 572 -5.49 30.79 -7.87
C VAL A 572 -4.43 31.60 -8.61
N ALA A 573 -3.47 30.93 -9.25
CA ALA A 573 -2.45 31.57 -10.07
C ALA A 573 -3.07 32.32 -11.27
N ASP A 574 -2.37 33.34 -11.76
CA ASP A 574 -2.77 34.16 -12.90
C ASP A 574 -3.22 33.26 -14.07
N GLU A 575 -4.31 33.66 -14.71
CA GLU A 575 -4.99 32.94 -15.81
C GLU A 575 -5.71 31.62 -15.42
N SER A 576 -5.63 31.17 -14.16
CA SER A 576 -6.25 29.90 -13.72
C SER A 576 -7.71 30.02 -13.26
N GLU A 577 -8.18 31.23 -12.94
CA GLU A 577 -9.51 31.51 -12.39
C GLU A 577 -10.65 30.84 -13.20
N ASN A 578 -10.68 31.09 -14.51
CA ASN A 578 -11.73 30.56 -15.38
C ASN A 578 -11.75 29.03 -15.38
N LYS A 579 -10.57 28.41 -15.51
CA LYS A 579 -10.42 26.95 -15.51
C LYS A 579 -10.83 26.34 -14.17
N THR A 580 -10.43 26.95 -13.06
CA THR A 580 -10.81 26.50 -11.71
C THR A 580 -12.33 26.59 -11.51
N ARG A 581 -12.95 27.69 -11.94
CA ARG A 581 -14.41 27.86 -11.84
C ARG A 581 -15.16 26.85 -12.70
N GLU A 582 -14.70 26.53 -13.90
CA GLU A 582 -15.30 25.48 -14.74
C GLU A 582 -15.25 24.10 -14.06
N ILE A 583 -14.12 23.74 -13.46
CA ILE A 583 -13.96 22.49 -12.70
C ILE A 583 -14.94 22.44 -11.52
N PHE A 584 -15.02 23.53 -10.75
CA PHE A 584 -15.92 23.62 -9.60
C PHE A 584 -17.39 23.62 -10.00
N GLN A 585 -17.77 24.26 -11.11
CA GLN A 585 -19.13 24.19 -11.66
C GLN A 585 -19.52 22.76 -12.02
N SER A 586 -18.62 22.01 -12.65
CA SER A 586 -18.86 20.59 -12.99
C SER A 586 -19.07 19.74 -11.73
N LEU A 587 -18.17 19.86 -10.76
CA LEU A 587 -18.28 19.14 -9.48
C LEU A 587 -19.52 19.53 -8.69
N PHE A 588 -19.89 20.82 -8.69
CA PHE A 588 -21.11 21.30 -8.05
C PHE A 588 -22.34 20.64 -8.65
N LYS A 589 -22.43 20.52 -9.97
CA LYS A 589 -23.55 19.84 -10.65
C LYS A 589 -23.63 18.35 -10.32
N ILE A 590 -22.50 17.71 -10.04
CA ILE A 590 -22.44 16.28 -9.69
C ILE A 590 -22.87 16.06 -8.24
N ILE A 591 -22.41 16.91 -7.32
CA ILE A 591 -22.63 16.74 -5.88
C ILE A 591 -23.97 17.31 -5.44
N PHE A 592 -24.34 18.50 -5.93
CA PHE A 592 -25.53 19.19 -5.47
C PHE A 592 -26.81 18.56 -6.05
N ALA A 593 -27.74 18.17 -5.18
CA ALA A 593 -29.00 17.52 -5.55
C ALA A 593 -30.10 18.53 -5.90
N GLY A 594 -30.03 19.75 -5.36
CA GLY A 594 -31.05 20.76 -5.58
C GLY A 594 -31.07 21.31 -7.02
N ASN A 595 -32.24 21.81 -7.43
CA ASN A 595 -32.39 22.49 -8.72
C ASN A 595 -32.00 23.98 -8.60
N LYS A 596 -30.72 24.29 -8.76
CA LYS A 596 -30.21 25.65 -8.96
C LYS A 596 -30.01 25.91 -10.46
N SER A 597 -30.36 27.11 -10.92
CA SER A 597 -30.01 27.54 -12.27
C SER A 597 -28.49 27.68 -12.41
N ASP A 598 -27.97 27.54 -13.63
CA ASP A 598 -26.53 27.73 -13.91
C ASP A 598 -26.02 29.09 -13.40
N GLU A 599 -26.84 30.14 -13.50
CA GLU A 599 -26.52 31.47 -12.95
C GLU A 599 -26.27 31.44 -11.43
N ARG A 600 -27.10 30.73 -10.67
CA ARG A 600 -26.93 30.62 -9.21
C ARG A 600 -25.73 29.77 -8.84
N ILE A 601 -25.50 28.68 -9.58
CA ILE A 601 -24.31 27.84 -9.41
C ILE A 601 -23.04 28.68 -9.65
N ASN A 602 -23.03 29.50 -10.68
CA ASN A 602 -21.89 30.38 -10.99
C ASN A 602 -21.62 31.40 -9.87
N VAL A 603 -22.66 31.95 -9.24
CA VAL A 603 -22.50 32.84 -8.09
C VAL A 603 -21.89 32.10 -6.90
N GLU A 604 -22.39 30.91 -6.56
CA GLU A 604 -21.85 30.14 -5.44
C GLU A 604 -20.41 29.67 -5.70
N VAL A 605 -20.12 29.18 -6.90
CA VAL A 605 -18.75 28.83 -7.30
C VAL A 605 -17.82 30.05 -7.28
N GLY A 606 -18.33 31.23 -7.66
CA GLY A 606 -17.60 32.49 -7.52
C GLY A 606 -17.20 32.75 -6.07
N LEU A 607 -18.15 32.66 -5.14
CA LEU A 607 -17.87 32.80 -3.72
C LEU A 607 -16.87 31.75 -3.22
N MET A 608 -16.95 30.50 -3.71
CA MET A 608 -16.01 29.43 -3.34
C MET A 608 -14.60 29.77 -3.80
N TYR A 609 -14.46 30.24 -5.03
CA TYR A 609 -13.19 30.68 -5.58
C TYR A 609 -12.61 31.85 -4.77
N ASP A 610 -13.41 32.87 -4.46
CA ASP A 610 -12.96 34.04 -3.68
C ASP A 610 -12.49 33.62 -2.28
N SER A 611 -13.18 32.64 -1.67
CA SER A 611 -12.79 32.08 -0.37
C SER A 611 -11.46 31.32 -0.47
N LEU A 612 -11.29 30.50 -1.52
CA LEU A 612 -10.05 29.78 -1.80
C LEU A 612 -8.88 30.76 -2.00
N GLU A 613 -9.04 31.74 -2.88
CA GLU A 613 -8.03 32.75 -3.19
C GLU A 613 -7.61 33.50 -1.92
N LYS A 614 -8.57 33.95 -1.12
CA LYS A 614 -8.30 34.63 0.14
C LYS A 614 -7.51 33.77 1.12
N THR A 615 -7.88 32.49 1.29
CA THR A 615 -7.18 31.57 2.20
C THR A 615 -5.76 31.27 1.70
N VAL A 616 -5.58 31.02 0.40
CA VAL A 616 -4.25 30.76 -0.18
C VAL A 616 -3.36 31.99 -0.06
N LYS A 617 -3.83 33.18 -0.43
CA LYS A 617 -3.08 34.44 -0.29
C LYS A 617 -2.64 34.69 1.15
N LYS A 618 -3.55 34.50 2.12
CA LYS A 618 -3.24 34.63 3.55
C LYS A 618 -2.11 33.69 3.98
N LYS A 619 -2.23 32.40 3.68
CA LYS A 619 -1.21 31.39 4.08
C LYS A 619 0.13 31.59 3.39
N GLN A 620 0.13 31.89 2.08
CA GLN A 620 1.34 32.21 1.32
C GLN A 620 2.05 33.42 1.93
N LYS A 621 1.30 34.48 2.25
CA LYS A 621 1.82 35.69 2.88
C LYS A 621 2.48 35.40 4.23
N GLU A 622 1.77 34.69 5.13
CA GLU A 622 2.29 34.31 6.45
C GLU A 622 3.57 33.47 6.34
N ARG A 623 3.60 32.49 5.43
CA ARG A 623 4.76 31.64 5.17
C ARG A 623 5.98 32.44 4.70
N TYR A 624 5.81 33.29 3.68
CA TYR A 624 6.92 34.04 3.10
C TYR A 624 7.42 35.17 4.00
N ILE A 625 6.56 35.80 4.79
CA ILE A 625 6.99 36.75 5.83
C ILE A 625 7.88 36.02 6.85
N GLY A 626 7.46 34.85 7.33
CA GLY A 626 8.26 34.03 8.26
C GLY A 626 9.63 33.66 7.68
N LEU A 627 9.67 33.15 6.45
CA LEU A 627 10.91 32.81 5.75
C LEU A 627 11.81 34.03 5.54
N ALA A 628 11.23 35.19 5.20
CA ALA A 628 12.01 36.41 5.01
C ALA A 628 12.69 36.87 6.30
N ILE A 629 11.99 36.78 7.45
CA ILE A 629 12.56 37.13 8.76
C ILE A 629 13.74 36.20 9.09
N GLU A 630 13.60 34.90 8.86
CA GLU A 630 14.69 33.94 9.07
C GLU A 630 15.89 34.22 8.16
N GLU A 631 15.66 34.49 6.87
CA GLU A 631 16.69 34.85 5.90
C GLU A 631 17.42 36.16 6.29
N GLN A 632 16.70 37.14 6.83
CA GLN A 632 17.28 38.40 7.30
C GLN A 632 18.14 38.20 8.55
N ASN A 633 17.70 37.39 9.51
CA ASN A 633 18.47 37.07 10.70
C ASN A 633 19.79 36.35 10.33
N ASP A 634 19.75 35.41 9.39
CA ASP A 634 20.95 34.75 8.85
C ASP A 634 21.89 35.75 8.19
N TYR A 635 21.35 36.66 7.38
CA TYR A 635 22.09 37.72 6.73
C TYR A 635 22.85 38.61 7.73
N GLU A 636 22.17 39.10 8.77
CA GLU A 636 22.78 39.99 9.76
C GLU A 636 23.87 39.31 10.60
N VAL A 637 23.76 37.99 10.83
CA VAL A 637 24.75 37.23 11.62
C VAL A 637 25.96 36.82 10.78
N ASN A 638 25.74 36.35 9.55
CA ASN A 638 26.75 35.64 8.77
C ASN A 638 27.36 36.45 7.63
N ILE A 639 26.76 37.57 7.23
CA ILE A 639 27.23 38.36 6.08
C ILE A 639 27.86 39.68 6.53
N ASN A 640 29.11 39.89 6.09
CA ASN A 640 29.79 41.18 6.22
C ASN A 640 29.62 42.01 4.94
N GLU A 641 28.65 42.92 4.94
CA GLU A 641 28.34 43.78 3.79
C GLU A 641 29.55 44.55 3.26
N LYS A 642 30.43 45.03 4.17
CA LYS A 642 31.62 45.79 3.78
C LYS A 642 32.61 44.93 3.00
N GLU A 643 32.78 43.68 3.43
CA GLU A 643 33.67 42.74 2.75
C GLU A 643 33.16 42.40 1.35
N ILE A 644 31.85 42.16 1.20
CA ILE A 644 31.23 41.88 -0.11
C ILE A 644 31.34 43.11 -1.03
N CYS A 645 31.00 44.30 -0.53
CA CYS A 645 31.11 45.55 -1.29
C CYS A 645 32.55 45.79 -1.79
N GLU A 646 33.57 45.58 -0.95
CA GLU A 646 34.97 45.75 -1.36
C GLU A 646 35.42 44.69 -2.36
N LYS A 647 34.98 43.42 -2.23
CA LYS A 647 35.24 42.37 -3.23
C LYS A 647 34.64 42.72 -4.60
N ILE A 648 33.37 43.12 -4.62
CA ILE A 648 32.66 43.53 -5.84
C ILE A 648 33.35 44.74 -6.48
N LYS A 649 33.72 45.73 -5.66
CA LYS A 649 34.40 46.94 -6.10
C LYS A 649 35.76 46.62 -6.73
N ALA A 650 36.58 45.80 -6.08
CA ALA A 650 37.88 45.39 -6.60
C ALA A 650 37.76 44.63 -7.93
N ALA A 651 36.83 43.68 -8.01
CA ALA A 651 36.59 42.91 -9.23
C ALA A 651 36.08 43.78 -10.39
N THR A 652 35.15 44.71 -10.11
CA THR A 652 34.63 45.65 -11.11
C THR A 652 35.71 46.59 -11.62
N ILE A 653 36.56 47.13 -10.73
CA ILE A 653 37.70 47.99 -11.13
C ILE A 653 38.66 47.22 -12.04
N ASN A 654 39.06 46.01 -11.63
CA ASN A 654 39.99 45.19 -12.42
C ASN A 654 39.44 44.92 -13.80
N LYS A 655 38.15 44.56 -13.90
CA LYS A 655 37.52 44.26 -15.18
C LYS A 655 37.39 45.48 -16.10
N ILE A 656 36.96 46.62 -15.57
CA ILE A 656 36.89 47.86 -16.36
C ILE A 656 38.30 48.23 -16.86
N LYS A 657 39.32 48.11 -16.01
CA LYS A 657 40.72 48.37 -16.38
C LYS A 657 41.23 47.43 -17.47
N GLU A 658 40.89 46.14 -17.39
CA GLU A 658 41.28 45.14 -18.38
C GLU A 658 40.57 45.37 -19.73
N LYS A 659 39.24 45.54 -19.71
CA LYS A 659 38.41 45.65 -20.92
C LYS A 659 38.62 46.97 -21.66
N PHE A 660 38.82 48.07 -20.94
CA PHE A 660 38.90 49.43 -21.49
C PHE A 660 40.30 50.05 -21.38
N SER A 661 41.36 49.23 -21.29
CA SER A 661 42.75 49.69 -21.19
C SER A 661 43.15 50.66 -22.30
N ALA A 662 42.58 50.49 -23.50
CA ALA A 662 42.78 51.33 -24.69
C ALA A 662 42.54 52.82 -24.44
N ILE A 663 41.58 53.15 -23.56
CA ILE A 663 41.11 54.52 -23.32
C ILE A 663 41.38 54.99 -21.89
N LEU A 664 41.79 54.10 -20.98
CA LEU A 664 41.93 54.42 -19.57
C LEU A 664 43.31 55.05 -19.26
N ILE A 665 43.31 56.05 -18.39
CA ILE A 665 44.51 56.71 -17.86
C ILE A 665 44.52 56.72 -16.33
N GLU A 666 45.72 56.82 -15.72
CA GLU A 666 45.90 56.69 -14.27
C GLU A 666 45.50 57.92 -13.44
N GLU A 667 45.76 59.13 -13.92
CA GLU A 667 45.40 60.37 -13.21
C GLU A 667 44.91 61.47 -14.16
N ASP A 668 43.81 62.13 -13.79
CA ASP A 668 43.33 63.37 -14.41
C ASP A 668 42.97 64.39 -13.31
N LYS A 669 43.68 65.53 -13.29
CA LYS A 669 43.51 66.61 -12.32
C LYS A 669 42.80 67.85 -12.89
N ARG A 670 42.41 67.81 -14.17
CA ARG A 670 41.98 69.02 -14.93
C ARG A 670 40.48 69.04 -15.27
N ASN A 671 39.81 67.89 -15.33
CA ASN A 671 38.41 67.82 -15.73
C ASN A 671 37.46 67.47 -14.57
N GLY A 672 36.19 67.87 -14.70
CA GLY A 672 35.13 67.52 -13.73
C GLY A 672 34.83 66.02 -13.69
N ILE A 673 34.59 65.51 -12.48
CA ILE A 673 34.20 64.11 -12.23
C ILE A 673 32.70 63.94 -12.52
N VAL A 674 32.36 62.93 -13.31
CA VAL A 674 30.99 62.53 -13.67
C VAL A 674 30.70 61.15 -13.09
N LYS A 675 29.48 60.95 -12.60
CA LYS A 675 29.00 59.66 -12.10
C LYS A 675 28.25 58.92 -13.21
N ILE A 676 28.55 57.63 -13.39
CA ILE A 676 27.84 56.71 -14.29
C ILE A 676 27.29 55.56 -13.45
N ASP A 677 26.02 55.22 -13.65
CA ASP A 677 25.40 54.06 -13.03
C ASP A 677 25.68 52.81 -13.89
N LEU A 678 26.28 51.78 -13.29
CA LEU A 678 26.78 50.60 -13.99
C LEU A 678 25.86 49.39 -13.83
N LEU A 679 25.31 49.21 -12.63
CA LEU A 679 24.39 48.13 -12.31
C LEU A 679 23.46 48.58 -11.19
N ASN A 680 22.17 48.31 -11.33
CA ASN A 680 21.19 48.38 -10.26
C ASN A 680 20.37 47.08 -10.31
N MET A 681 20.55 46.20 -9.34
CA MET A 681 19.96 44.86 -9.36
C MET A 681 19.32 44.56 -8.01
N GLU A 682 18.06 44.13 -8.03
CA GLU A 682 17.36 43.59 -6.88
C GLU A 682 17.48 42.06 -6.88
N ASP A 683 17.80 41.45 -5.72
CA ASP A 683 17.89 40.00 -5.53
C ASP A 683 17.34 39.62 -4.15
N TYR A 684 17.08 38.33 -3.93
CA TYR A 684 16.69 37.78 -2.63
C TYR A 684 17.84 37.93 -1.62
N THR A 685 17.50 38.24 -0.36
CA THR A 685 18.46 38.36 0.75
C THR A 685 19.37 37.12 0.86
N LYS A 686 18.81 35.91 0.72
CA LYS A 686 19.58 34.66 0.74
C LYS A 686 20.62 34.52 -0.38
N SER A 687 20.42 35.17 -1.53
CA SER A 687 21.30 35.04 -2.70
C SER A 687 22.64 35.74 -2.51
N LEU A 688 22.72 36.70 -1.59
CA LEU A 688 23.92 37.53 -1.37
C LEU A 688 25.14 36.75 -0.89
N ARG A 689 24.94 35.60 -0.25
CA ARG A 689 26.04 34.72 0.19
C ARG A 689 26.91 34.24 -0.98
N ASN A 690 26.31 34.10 -2.16
CA ASN A 690 26.93 33.63 -3.39
C ASN A 690 26.98 34.71 -4.48
N ALA A 691 26.89 36.00 -4.12
CA ALA A 691 26.84 37.11 -5.08
C ALA A 691 28.05 37.08 -6.04
N LYS A 692 27.89 36.41 -7.18
CA LYS A 692 28.85 36.36 -8.29
C LYS A 692 28.32 37.26 -9.38
N LEU A 693 29.08 38.30 -9.71
CA LEU A 693 28.75 39.22 -10.79
C LEU A 693 29.18 38.72 -12.17
N ASP A 694 29.68 37.48 -12.26
CA ASP A 694 30.23 36.89 -13.48
C ASP A 694 29.27 37.02 -14.68
N GLY A 695 27.96 36.82 -14.44
CA GLY A 695 26.91 36.97 -15.46
C GLY A 695 26.52 38.41 -15.80
N TYR A 696 26.79 39.38 -14.92
CA TYR A 696 26.37 40.78 -15.07
C TYR A 696 27.46 41.69 -15.62
N TYR A 697 28.69 41.20 -15.73
CA TYR A 697 29.77 42.06 -16.18
C TYR A 697 29.64 42.54 -17.62
N SER A 698 29.06 41.76 -18.53
CA SER A 698 28.79 42.24 -19.90
C SER A 698 27.81 43.43 -19.88
N TYR A 699 26.89 43.44 -18.92
CA TYR A 699 25.98 44.55 -18.69
C TYR A 699 26.71 45.77 -18.13
N ILE A 700 27.57 45.57 -17.12
CA ILE A 700 28.43 46.62 -16.53
C ILE A 700 29.33 47.27 -17.60
N ASP A 701 30.00 46.47 -18.43
CA ASP A 701 30.85 46.95 -19.53
C ASP A 701 30.03 47.79 -20.52
N GLY A 702 28.83 47.34 -20.86
CA GLY A 702 27.90 48.05 -21.72
C GLY A 702 27.44 49.39 -21.14
N MET A 703 27.00 49.41 -19.89
CA MET A 703 26.56 50.64 -19.20
C MET A 703 27.69 51.64 -18.98
N PHE A 704 28.91 51.16 -18.73
CA PHE A 704 30.10 52.01 -18.65
C PHE A 704 30.32 52.76 -19.96
N LEU A 705 30.27 52.04 -21.10
CA LEU A 705 30.44 52.63 -22.41
C LEU A 705 29.27 53.55 -22.80
N PHE A 706 28.03 53.17 -22.49
CA PHE A 706 26.85 54.00 -22.70
C PHE A 706 26.96 55.34 -21.95
N GLY A 707 27.47 55.32 -20.70
CA GLY A 707 27.73 56.54 -19.94
C GLY A 707 28.77 57.44 -20.62
N ILE A 708 29.86 56.87 -21.15
CA ILE A 708 30.88 57.61 -21.92
C ILE A 708 30.26 58.21 -23.18
N GLU A 709 29.50 57.43 -23.95
CA GLU A 709 28.81 57.86 -25.17
C GLU A 709 27.93 59.09 -24.92
N ARG A 710 27.06 59.03 -23.90
CA ARG A 710 26.18 60.15 -23.55
C ARG A 710 26.96 61.41 -23.21
N ILE A 711 28.09 61.28 -22.52
CA ILE A 711 28.93 62.44 -22.17
C ILE A 711 29.59 63.02 -23.43
N LEU A 712 30.08 62.19 -24.35
CA LEU A 712 30.67 62.64 -25.61
C LEU A 712 29.64 63.36 -26.50
N TYR A 713 28.43 62.81 -26.57
CA TYR A 713 27.32 63.41 -27.29
C TYR A 713 26.91 64.76 -26.68
N GLN A 714 26.73 64.83 -25.35
CA GLN A 714 26.40 66.08 -24.64
C GLN A 714 27.46 67.17 -24.81
N ARG A 715 28.75 66.79 -24.86
CA ARG A 715 29.87 67.73 -25.08
C ARG A 715 30.03 68.14 -26.56
N LYS A 716 29.22 67.59 -27.48
CA LYS A 716 29.27 67.83 -28.94
C LYS A 716 30.67 67.63 -29.53
N VAL A 717 31.35 66.57 -29.10
CA VAL A 717 32.72 66.25 -29.54
C VAL A 717 32.79 65.11 -30.56
N VAL A 718 31.64 64.52 -30.90
CA VAL A 718 31.51 63.41 -31.84
C VAL A 718 30.47 63.74 -32.90
N GLU A 719 30.67 63.25 -34.11
CA GLU A 719 29.67 63.29 -35.19
C GLU A 719 28.67 62.16 -35.02
N LEU A 720 27.45 62.32 -35.55
CA LEU A 720 26.43 61.28 -35.53
C LEU A 720 26.08 60.86 -36.95
N LYS A 721 26.23 59.58 -37.26
CA LYS A 721 25.92 58.99 -38.56
C LYS A 721 25.01 57.77 -38.41
N ARG A 722 24.16 57.53 -39.40
CA ARG A 722 23.33 56.33 -39.50
C ARG A 722 24.06 55.29 -40.32
N ARG A 723 24.58 54.25 -39.67
CA ARG A 723 25.41 53.21 -40.32
C ARG A 723 24.76 52.62 -41.57
N PHE A 724 23.43 52.48 -41.53
CA PHE A 724 22.67 51.76 -42.52
C PHE A 724 22.00 52.62 -43.59
N ASP A 725 21.99 53.94 -43.40
CA ASP A 725 21.39 54.90 -44.30
C ASP A 725 22.47 55.78 -44.98
N ASP A 726 23.56 56.08 -44.25
CA ASP A 726 24.65 56.95 -44.73
C ASP A 726 25.73 56.17 -45.51
N PHE A 727 25.70 54.84 -45.49
CA PHE A 727 26.65 53.97 -46.20
C PHE A 727 25.89 52.85 -46.93
N SER A 728 26.06 52.83 -48.25
CA SER A 728 25.39 51.90 -49.16
C SER A 728 26.02 50.50 -49.13
N GLU A 729 27.36 50.44 -49.07
CA GLU A 729 28.15 49.22 -49.02
C GLU A 729 29.07 49.18 -47.79
N ASP A 730 29.51 47.98 -47.41
CA ASP A 730 30.46 47.82 -46.30
C ASP A 730 31.87 48.34 -46.63
N LYS A 731 32.26 48.35 -47.91
CA LYS A 731 33.53 48.94 -48.36
C LYS A 731 33.55 50.45 -48.17
N GLU A 732 32.44 51.13 -48.48
CA GLU A 732 32.27 52.56 -48.24
C GLU A 732 32.42 52.91 -46.75
N PHE A 733 31.94 52.03 -45.87
CA PHE A 733 32.12 52.17 -44.43
C PHE A 733 33.58 51.94 -43.99
N MET A 734 34.27 50.93 -44.53
CA MET A 734 35.70 50.70 -44.26
C MET A 734 36.56 51.88 -44.73
N ASP A 735 36.29 52.40 -45.93
CA ASP A 735 36.96 53.57 -46.48
C ASP A 735 36.72 54.80 -45.60
N TYR A 736 35.50 55.00 -45.10
CA TYR A 736 35.20 56.08 -44.17
C TYR A 736 36.00 55.95 -42.86
N LEU A 737 36.06 54.76 -42.26
CA LEU A 737 36.87 54.54 -41.05
C LEU A 737 38.36 54.81 -41.30
N SER A 738 38.87 54.45 -42.48
CA SER A 738 40.26 54.64 -42.88
C SER A 738 40.60 56.11 -43.14
N ILE A 739 39.81 56.79 -43.99
CA ILE A 739 40.03 58.19 -44.39
C ILE A 739 39.98 59.13 -43.18
N ASN A 740 39.13 58.82 -42.20
CA ASN A 740 38.96 59.64 -40.99
C ASN A 740 39.87 59.21 -39.82
N ASN A 741 40.78 58.25 -40.03
CA ASN A 741 41.70 57.71 -39.02
C ASN A 741 41.00 57.19 -37.75
N LEU A 742 39.82 56.56 -37.90
CA LEU A 742 39.00 56.09 -36.78
C LEU A 742 39.38 54.67 -36.34
N HIS A 743 40.57 54.51 -35.77
CA HIS A 743 41.19 53.22 -35.48
C HIS A 743 40.70 52.51 -34.20
N LEU A 744 39.94 53.20 -33.34
CA LEU A 744 39.40 52.63 -32.09
C LEU A 744 37.88 52.47 -32.21
N LEU A 745 37.41 51.22 -32.19
CA LEU A 745 36.00 50.88 -32.38
C LEU A 745 35.40 50.30 -31.09
N LEU A 746 34.39 50.95 -30.51
CA LEU A 746 33.77 50.59 -29.24
C LEU A 746 32.26 50.36 -29.42
N GLY A 747 31.67 49.42 -28.69
CA GLY A 747 30.21 49.28 -28.57
C GLY A 747 29.63 48.13 -29.38
N SER A 748 28.52 48.37 -30.09
CA SER A 748 27.77 47.30 -30.75
C SER A 748 28.54 46.67 -31.90
N GLN A 749 28.89 45.39 -31.76
CA GLN A 749 29.43 44.61 -32.88
C GLN A 749 28.44 44.55 -34.06
N PHE A 750 27.13 44.66 -33.81
CA PHE A 750 26.13 44.61 -34.87
C PHE A 750 26.21 45.82 -35.82
N ILE A 751 26.53 47.00 -35.30
CA ILE A 751 26.70 48.22 -36.09
C ILE A 751 28.09 48.25 -36.74
N LEU A 752 29.11 47.79 -36.03
CA LEU A 752 30.51 47.89 -36.42
C LEU A 752 31.03 46.69 -37.21
N LYS A 753 30.19 45.70 -37.54
CA LYS A 753 30.55 44.57 -38.41
C LYS A 753 30.10 44.80 -39.85
N ASN A 754 30.66 44.02 -40.77
CA ASN A 754 30.15 43.91 -42.13
C ASN A 754 28.74 43.30 -42.16
N ARG A 755 27.88 43.82 -43.04
CA ARG A 755 26.56 43.26 -43.37
C ARG A 755 26.63 42.15 -44.40
N ASP A 756 27.49 42.29 -45.42
CA ASP A 756 27.69 41.29 -46.45
C ASP A 756 28.66 40.21 -45.98
N TYR A 757 28.14 38.99 -45.82
CA TYR A 757 28.93 37.84 -45.40
C TYR A 757 30.10 37.55 -46.35
N ARG A 758 29.98 37.85 -47.65
CA ARG A 758 30.98 37.51 -48.68
C ARG A 758 32.33 38.20 -48.47
N ILE A 759 32.36 39.33 -47.77
CA ILE A 759 33.58 40.09 -47.48
C ILE A 759 34.09 39.87 -46.05
N SER A 760 33.56 38.90 -45.30
CA SER A 760 33.92 38.73 -43.88
C SER A 760 35.42 38.48 -43.65
N ASP A 761 36.09 37.76 -44.56
CA ASP A 761 37.53 37.51 -44.45
C ASP A 761 38.37 38.76 -44.76
N GLU A 762 37.91 39.60 -45.71
CA GLU A 762 38.50 40.90 -46.02
C GLU A 762 38.31 41.88 -44.85
N TYR A 763 37.12 41.90 -44.27
CA TYR A 763 36.79 42.75 -43.11
C TYR A 763 37.56 42.36 -41.85
N LYS A 764 37.73 41.06 -41.58
CA LYS A 764 38.54 40.59 -40.44
C LYS A 764 39.99 41.02 -40.56
N LYS A 765 40.59 40.90 -41.76
CA LYS A 765 41.96 41.37 -42.02
C LYS A 765 42.09 42.88 -41.84
N PHE A 766 41.10 43.63 -42.31
CA PHE A 766 41.05 45.08 -42.13
C PHE A 766 41.04 45.48 -40.64
N LEU A 767 40.30 44.74 -39.80
CA LEU A 767 40.24 45.01 -38.36
C LEU A 767 41.52 44.62 -37.59
N GLU A 768 42.48 43.90 -38.18
CA GLU A 768 43.75 43.56 -37.50
C GLU A 768 44.55 44.81 -37.10
N ASP A 769 44.40 45.91 -37.85
CA ASP A 769 45.03 47.21 -37.56
C ASP A 769 44.19 48.12 -36.63
N TYR A 770 43.03 47.63 -36.16
CA TYR A 770 42.07 48.38 -35.35
C TYR A 770 41.97 47.81 -33.93
N GLU A 771 41.77 48.68 -32.95
CA GLU A 771 41.49 48.25 -31.58
C GLU A 771 39.98 48.20 -31.37
N THR A 772 39.45 47.01 -31.07
CA THR A 772 38.00 46.80 -30.98
C THR A 772 37.56 46.35 -29.58
N ILE A 773 36.61 47.07 -28.98
CA ILE A 773 36.01 46.71 -27.68
C ILE A 773 34.50 46.60 -27.85
N TYR A 774 34.01 45.37 -27.99
CA TYR A 774 32.59 45.12 -28.16
C TYR A 774 31.87 44.89 -26.83
N THR A 775 30.65 45.44 -26.73
CA THR A 775 29.72 45.28 -25.60
C THR A 775 28.33 44.88 -26.12
N THR A 776 27.52 44.27 -25.25
CA THR A 776 26.22 43.68 -25.65
C THR A 776 25.01 44.57 -25.35
N VAL A 777 25.16 45.62 -24.53
CA VAL A 777 24.04 46.50 -24.10
C VAL A 777 23.91 47.75 -24.98
N VAL A 778 25.03 48.28 -25.48
CA VAL A 778 25.03 49.49 -26.31
C VAL A 778 24.58 49.09 -27.72
N ASN A 779 23.56 49.78 -28.24
CA ASN A 779 23.05 49.51 -29.59
C ASN A 779 23.84 50.27 -30.66
N GLU A 780 24.60 51.27 -30.24
CA GLU A 780 25.41 52.17 -31.04
C GLU A 780 26.85 51.67 -31.17
N GLY A 781 27.50 52.04 -32.28
CA GLY A 781 28.93 51.85 -32.49
C GLY A 781 29.66 53.17 -32.39
N ILE A 782 30.73 53.26 -31.61
CA ILE A 782 31.54 54.47 -31.46
C ILE A 782 32.87 54.21 -32.16
N ALA A 783 33.22 55.03 -33.14
CA ALA A 783 34.53 54.97 -33.79
C ALA A 783 35.31 56.25 -33.47
N LEU A 784 36.46 56.10 -32.85
CA LEU A 784 37.29 57.19 -32.34
C LEU A 784 38.64 57.20 -33.03
N LYS A 785 39.23 58.40 -33.15
CA LYS A 785 40.64 58.51 -33.52
C LYS A 785 41.52 58.00 -32.39
N LYS A 786 42.67 57.42 -32.72
CA LYS A 786 43.64 56.96 -31.72
C LYS A 786 44.06 58.12 -30.79
N ASP A 787 44.15 57.87 -29.49
CA ASP A 787 44.50 58.85 -28.43
C ASP A 787 43.58 60.07 -28.29
N SER A 788 42.45 60.12 -29.01
CA SER A 788 41.52 61.27 -28.98
C SER A 788 40.67 61.35 -27.72
N LEU A 789 40.47 60.21 -27.05
CA LEU A 789 39.72 60.04 -25.82
C LEU A 789 40.60 59.44 -24.74
N LYS A 790 40.63 60.07 -23.57
CA LYS A 790 41.24 59.52 -22.35
C LYS A 790 40.25 59.59 -21.21
N VAL A 791 40.03 58.46 -20.55
CA VAL A 791 39.06 58.30 -19.45
C VAL A 791 39.83 57.97 -18.17
N CYS A 792 39.66 58.75 -17.12
CA CYS A 792 40.23 58.45 -15.81
C CYS A 792 39.14 57.86 -14.92
N LEU A 793 39.33 56.63 -14.42
CA LEU A 793 38.45 56.02 -13.43
C LEU A 793 38.91 56.41 -12.01
N HIS A 794 38.22 57.38 -11.41
CA HIS A 794 38.54 57.88 -10.05
C HIS A 794 38.12 56.90 -8.95
N GLY A 795 37.10 56.08 -9.21
CA GLY A 795 36.68 55.03 -8.30
C GLY A 795 35.35 54.42 -8.66
N VAL A 796 35.10 53.24 -8.10
CA VAL A 796 33.81 52.55 -8.16
C VAL A 796 33.22 52.56 -6.75
N ASN A 797 31.95 52.92 -6.64
CA ASN A 797 31.18 52.83 -5.40
C ASN A 797 30.17 51.70 -5.52
N VAL A 798 30.11 50.86 -4.49
CA VAL A 798 29.18 49.73 -4.39
C VAL A 798 28.41 49.92 -3.10
N SER A 799 27.09 49.87 -3.17
CA SER A 799 26.23 49.90 -2.00
C SER A 799 25.20 48.79 -2.08
N ILE A 800 24.96 48.16 -0.94
CA ILE A 800 23.87 47.21 -0.73
C ILE A 800 22.89 47.89 0.21
N HIS A 801 21.61 47.90 -0.14
CA HIS A 801 20.54 48.39 0.73
C HIS A 801 19.26 47.63 0.47
N SER A 802 18.32 47.67 1.40
CA SER A 802 16.97 47.14 1.13
C SER A 802 16.20 48.08 0.20
N PRO A 803 15.37 47.54 -0.71
CA PRO A 803 14.58 48.36 -1.62
C PRO A 803 13.50 49.14 -0.86
N SER A 804 13.22 50.35 -1.33
CA SER A 804 12.02 51.09 -0.99
C SER A 804 10.81 50.59 -1.77
N ILE A 805 9.59 50.89 -1.30
CA ILE A 805 8.35 50.53 -2.01
C ILE A 805 8.33 51.12 -3.44
N THR A 806 8.96 52.28 -3.65
CA THR A 806 9.06 52.91 -4.98
C THR A 806 10.09 52.24 -5.90
N GLU A 807 11.06 51.54 -5.33
CA GLU A 807 12.05 50.75 -6.10
C GLU A 807 11.52 49.35 -6.41
N SER A 808 10.61 48.83 -5.59
CA SER A 808 9.87 47.60 -5.90
C SER A 808 8.80 47.86 -6.96
N GLU A 809 8.52 46.86 -7.80
CA GLU A 809 7.41 46.87 -8.78
C GLU A 809 6.03 46.68 -8.09
N ALA A 810 5.84 47.19 -6.87
CA ALA A 810 4.59 47.08 -6.12
C ALA A 810 3.55 48.09 -6.63
N GLU A 811 2.35 47.61 -6.94
CA GLU A 811 1.26 48.45 -7.43
C GLU A 811 0.38 48.93 -6.28
N TYR A 812 0.09 50.24 -6.22
CA TYR A 812 -0.80 50.79 -5.19
C TYR A 812 -2.25 50.78 -5.67
N ASP A 813 -3.09 50.05 -4.96
CA ASP A 813 -4.52 50.04 -5.19
C ASP A 813 -5.21 51.16 -4.41
N LYS A 814 -5.85 52.08 -5.14
CA LYS A 814 -6.54 53.25 -4.58
C LYS A 814 -7.86 52.91 -3.91
N GLU A 815 -8.49 51.80 -4.25
CA GLU A 815 -9.79 51.40 -3.71
C GLU A 815 -9.62 50.70 -2.35
N THR A 816 -8.66 49.78 -2.26
CA THR A 816 -8.39 49.03 -1.02
C THR A 816 -7.43 49.75 -0.08
N GLY A 817 -6.64 50.70 -0.60
CA GLY A 817 -5.59 51.40 0.16
C GLY A 817 -4.37 50.54 0.46
N LYS A 818 -4.21 49.41 -0.23
CA LYS A 818 -3.13 48.43 -0.04
C LYS A 818 -2.18 48.40 -1.23
N TYR A 819 -1.03 47.77 -1.02
CA TYR A 819 -0.05 47.52 -2.08
C TYR A 819 -0.15 46.08 -2.55
N ASN A 820 -0.30 45.89 -3.86
CA ASN A 820 -0.26 44.58 -4.50
C ASN A 820 1.19 44.27 -4.86
N TYR A 821 1.71 43.20 -4.27
CA TYR A 821 3.05 42.73 -4.52
C TYR A 821 3.06 41.21 -4.71
N SER A 822 3.61 40.77 -5.83
CA SER A 822 3.69 39.35 -6.20
C SER A 822 4.94 38.73 -5.59
N ILE A 823 4.79 38.03 -4.47
CA ILE A 823 5.90 37.30 -3.81
C ILE A 823 6.37 36.14 -4.71
N ILE A 824 5.40 35.45 -5.32
CA ILE A 824 5.59 34.43 -6.35
C ILE A 824 4.93 34.98 -7.62
N ASN A 825 5.58 34.78 -8.77
CA ASN A 825 4.99 35.11 -10.06
C ASN A 825 3.62 34.41 -10.20
N GLY A 826 2.60 35.20 -10.56
CA GLY A 826 1.26 34.67 -10.79
C GLY A 826 0.30 34.79 -9.60
N LEU A 827 0.66 35.38 -8.46
CA LEU A 827 -0.31 35.63 -7.38
C LEU A 827 -0.01 36.96 -6.67
N PRO A 828 -0.68 38.06 -7.05
CA PRO A 828 -0.53 39.32 -6.34
C PRO A 828 -1.15 39.20 -4.93
N ILE A 829 -0.36 39.57 -3.92
CA ILE A 829 -0.76 39.55 -2.51
C ILE A 829 -0.86 40.98 -2.00
N ASP A 830 -1.93 41.27 -1.27
CA ASP A 830 -2.15 42.58 -0.68
C ASP A 830 -1.32 42.75 0.60
N PHE A 831 -0.60 43.85 0.69
CA PHE A 831 0.16 44.26 1.87
C PHE A 831 -0.28 45.63 2.38
N GLU A 832 -0.24 45.81 3.71
CA GLU A 832 -0.21 47.15 4.26
C GLU A 832 1.15 47.81 4.01
N LYS A 833 1.19 49.15 4.06
CA LYS A 833 2.41 49.91 3.72
C LYS A 833 3.62 49.52 4.58
N GLU A 834 3.45 49.49 5.89
CA GLU A 834 4.56 49.16 6.80
C GLU A 834 4.93 47.67 6.73
N GLU A 835 3.94 46.81 6.55
CA GLU A 835 4.14 45.37 6.37
C GLU A 835 4.91 45.05 5.09
N LEU A 836 4.58 45.68 3.96
CA LEU A 836 5.35 45.53 2.72
C LEU A 836 6.78 46.04 2.90
N ARG A 837 6.95 47.16 3.58
CA ARG A 837 8.26 47.75 3.85
C ARG A 837 9.13 46.82 4.68
N GLU A 838 8.57 46.21 5.72
CA GLU A 838 9.25 45.22 6.55
C GLU A 838 9.55 43.94 5.76
N PHE A 839 8.60 43.46 4.96
CA PHE A 839 8.81 42.31 4.10
C PHE A 839 9.93 42.53 3.08
N LEU A 840 9.94 43.66 2.37
CA LEU A 840 11.00 44.02 1.42
C LEU A 840 12.35 44.19 2.13
N TYR A 841 12.35 44.78 3.33
CA TYR A 841 13.57 44.87 4.15
C TYR A 841 14.17 43.50 4.44
N ASN A 842 13.33 42.53 4.80
CA ASN A 842 13.73 41.18 5.16
C ASN A 842 14.09 40.32 3.92
N ASN A 843 13.27 40.38 2.86
CA ASN A 843 13.34 39.43 1.75
C ASN A 843 14.25 39.87 0.60
N ARG A 844 14.43 41.18 0.39
CA ARG A 844 15.09 41.74 -0.79
C ARG A 844 16.29 42.60 -0.44
N LYS A 845 17.26 42.65 -1.35
CA LYS A 845 18.41 43.56 -1.30
C LYS A 845 18.73 44.07 -2.70
N VAL A 846 19.11 45.33 -2.78
CA VAL A 846 19.52 46.02 -4.00
C VAL A 846 21.03 46.22 -3.99
N ILE A 847 21.71 45.76 -5.04
CA ILE A 847 23.12 46.00 -5.29
C ILE A 847 23.24 47.11 -6.33
N ASN A 848 23.77 48.25 -5.91
CA ASN A 848 24.00 49.41 -6.78
C ASN A 848 25.50 49.63 -6.98
N ILE A 849 25.95 49.63 -8.23
CA ILE A 849 27.34 49.85 -8.64
C ILE A 849 27.41 51.08 -9.51
N THR A 850 28.25 52.03 -9.12
CA THR A 850 28.42 53.30 -9.84
C THR A 850 29.90 53.63 -10.01
N ALA A 851 30.28 54.17 -11.16
CA ALA A 851 31.64 54.61 -11.44
C ALA A 851 31.73 56.14 -11.45
N LYS A 852 32.80 56.67 -10.87
CA LYS A 852 33.20 58.07 -10.98
C LYS A 852 34.32 58.17 -12.00
N ILE A 853 34.06 58.85 -13.11
CA ILE A 853 35.04 59.03 -14.18
C ILE A 853 35.26 60.49 -14.51
N SER A 854 36.42 60.83 -15.06
CA SER A 854 36.60 62.07 -15.82
C SER A 854 37.00 61.72 -17.25
N ILE A 855 36.58 62.57 -18.19
CA ILE A 855 36.81 62.36 -19.61
C ILE A 855 37.58 63.55 -20.16
N GLN A 856 38.75 63.27 -20.73
CA GLN A 856 39.57 64.20 -21.49
C GLN A 856 39.41 63.91 -22.99
N VAL A 857 39.15 64.96 -23.76
CA VAL A 857 39.04 64.90 -25.22
C VAL A 857 40.16 65.76 -25.80
N ASN A 858 41.06 65.14 -26.55
CA ASN A 858 42.28 65.79 -27.04
C ASN A 858 42.10 66.47 -28.41
N GLU A 859 41.07 66.08 -29.16
CA GLU A 859 40.78 66.57 -30.51
C GLU A 859 39.27 66.72 -30.71
N LYS A 860 38.82 67.74 -31.46
CA LYS A 860 37.39 67.93 -31.80
C LYS A 860 37.22 68.09 -33.31
N PRO A 861 36.43 67.22 -33.99
CA PRO A 861 35.73 66.04 -33.45
C PRO A 861 36.70 64.90 -33.10
N CYS A 862 36.44 64.17 -32.02
CA CYS A 862 37.24 63.02 -31.59
C CYS A 862 36.83 61.71 -32.28
N GLY A 863 35.67 61.70 -32.95
CA GLY A 863 35.19 60.53 -33.69
C GLY A 863 33.73 60.63 -34.09
N THR A 864 33.14 59.49 -34.40
CA THR A 864 31.78 59.35 -34.93
C THR A 864 31.02 58.28 -34.16
N ILE A 865 29.80 58.60 -33.71
CA ILE A 865 28.83 57.64 -33.21
C ILE A 865 27.95 57.20 -34.38
N PHE A 866 27.89 55.88 -34.57
CA PHE A 866 27.06 55.21 -35.54
C PHE A 866 25.83 54.63 -34.87
N ILE A 867 24.67 55.10 -35.31
CA ILE A 867 23.37 54.56 -34.90
C ILE A 867 22.82 53.60 -35.96
N GLY A 868 22.07 52.60 -35.52
CA GLY A 868 21.31 51.71 -36.41
C GLY A 868 20.09 52.40 -37.04
N ARG A 869 19.25 51.64 -37.75
CA ARG A 869 17.94 52.15 -38.20
C ARG A 869 17.06 52.43 -36.98
N SER A 870 16.31 53.54 -37.00
CA SER A 870 15.24 53.74 -36.01
C SER A 870 14.27 52.56 -36.13
N ARG A 871 14.09 51.79 -35.05
CA ARG A 871 12.95 50.89 -34.96
C ARG A 871 11.69 51.76 -35.02
N ILE A 872 10.84 51.50 -36.01
CA ILE A 872 9.44 51.94 -35.98
C ILE A 872 8.74 51.14 -34.91
#